data_AF-A0A521WYN8-F1
#
_entry.id   AF-A0A521WYN8-F1
#
_cell.length_a   1.000
_cell.length_b   1.000
_cell.length_c   1.000
_cell.angle_alpha   90.00
_cell.angle_beta   90.00
_cell.angle_gamma   90.00
#
_symmetry.space_group_name_H-M   'P 1'
#
loop_
_entity.id
_entity.type
_entity.pdbx_description
1 polymer ?
#
loop_
_entity_poly.entity_id
_entity_poly.type
_entity_poly.pdbx_seq_one_letter_code
_entity_poly.pdbx_strand_id
1 'polypeptide(L)'
;QMYNNKPFAVSIPSNRAPSYAAKAGEPIFLDANDSHDPDPEDSVVAYKWDLDGDGEYDDAFTDTVTVVFNEDYQGQVGVRVFDTYGDSSENNSYVNIVTAGSDISVTYFSVSPYTITQSSSLNVFAIFKNDDSSDASIPAALVRFYDGNPLTIGNQMGGDFYVSLPPGGIDTVGTTLQIPATFPLGPHRIYVWLDANKNVAEWDEVNNFRFQRIAVKESVSTYLYRTATVKQWALAKDSKGKYKAEKCKPIAVDFSFLLSVDSTQVGGKLSVDLSMKATGIIKKAVTSETVATFSNVAKVSALFTTPLDSGTVVIVEGRGIKGAKMKAKYAWGNIKKKKSVPDSLFTKQTLLLPKPNLHNVGEDLTILRAFPFTIGASSGAHSVALKKYSNASNSLYKKRLFHSGPPRCLDTLNNGKPFLKQLSELSPQVHDNELFAELLALKLNILASSYLKFPYGLADLVYDNSNDDVNDPFNGDRVEDIAAYVDQFLNCGNFPRGTDSTTYLSVIKNINSAFADSTVDTLCWSCTRLMLTGVRTVNEISYLRESPTATPHAEFLPIPSVEIPNDFSLEQNYPNPFNPSTAIRYSLSVKSVVTLKVFNVLGQEVAALLDNEAVEEGEYEIPFNANTLPSGVYFYRITIQSVDEDGIQQTFTDVKRMMLIK
;
A
#
# COMPACT_ATOMS: atom_id res chain seq x y z
N GLN A 1 -38.22 33.03 52.47
CA GLN A 1 -37.98 31.64 52.89
C GLN A 1 -36.74 31.21 52.12
N MET A 2 -35.62 31.03 52.82
CA MET A 2 -34.49 30.29 52.24
C MET A 2 -35.04 28.92 51.82
N TYR A 3 -34.66 28.44 50.64
CA TYR A 3 -35.01 27.08 50.23
C TYR A 3 -34.32 26.16 51.23
N ASN A 4 -35.09 25.41 52.03
CA ASN A 4 -34.57 24.30 52.83
C ASN A 4 -34.70 23.07 51.95
N ASN A 5 -33.60 22.71 51.29
CA ASN A 5 -33.53 21.49 50.53
C ASN A 5 -33.35 20.33 51.50
N LYS A 6 -33.90 19.18 51.16
CA LYS A 6 -33.72 17.98 52.00
C LYS A 6 -32.26 17.54 51.95
N PRO A 7 -31.74 16.95 53.05
CA PRO A 7 -30.40 16.35 53.04
C PRO A 7 -30.34 15.22 52.02
N PHE A 8 -29.14 14.85 51.56
CA PHE A 8 -28.90 13.74 50.64
C PHE A 8 -28.27 12.55 51.36
N ALA A 9 -29.02 11.46 51.51
CA ALA A 9 -28.52 10.18 52.03
C ALA A 9 -27.64 9.46 50.98
N VAL A 10 -26.42 9.08 51.35
CA VAL A 10 -25.47 8.37 50.44
C VAL A 10 -25.62 6.85 50.51
N SER A 11 -25.24 6.19 49.41
CA SER A 11 -25.43 4.76 49.15
C SER A 11 -24.75 3.84 50.15
N ILE A 12 -25.44 2.77 50.49
CA ILE A 12 -24.98 1.73 51.41
C ILE A 12 -24.74 0.44 50.62
N PRO A 13 -23.58 -0.24 50.72
CA PRO A 13 -22.30 0.23 51.26
C PRO A 13 -21.61 1.21 50.31
N SER A 14 -20.86 2.17 50.86
CA SER A 14 -20.32 3.36 50.18
C SER A 14 -19.30 3.13 49.04
N ASN A 15 -19.03 1.88 48.64
CA ASN A 15 -17.97 1.58 47.65
C ASN A 15 -18.24 0.41 46.68
N ARG A 16 -19.45 -0.16 46.61
CA ARG A 16 -19.81 -1.22 45.66
C ARG A 16 -21.21 -1.01 45.06
N ALA A 17 -21.56 -1.83 44.07
CA ALA A 17 -22.83 -1.81 43.32
C ALA A 17 -24.08 -1.66 44.23
N PRO A 18 -25.24 -1.21 43.69
CA PRO A 18 -26.48 -0.93 44.44
C PRO A 18 -27.15 -2.16 45.12
N SER A 19 -26.44 -3.28 45.20
CA SER A 19 -26.84 -4.49 45.91
C SER A 19 -25.63 -5.10 46.59
N TYR A 20 -25.76 -5.45 47.86
CA TYR A 20 -24.73 -6.12 48.64
C TYR A 20 -25.03 -7.61 48.76
N ALA A 21 -23.99 -8.43 48.66
CA ALA A 21 -24.06 -9.88 48.85
C ALA A 21 -22.94 -10.36 49.76
N ALA A 22 -23.27 -11.26 50.69
CA ALA A 22 -22.31 -11.93 51.56
C ALA A 22 -22.83 -13.27 52.07
N LYS A 23 -21.94 -14.04 52.69
CA LYS A 23 -22.32 -15.30 53.35
C LYS A 23 -22.93 -15.02 54.71
N ALA A 24 -23.90 -15.85 55.11
CA ALA A 24 -24.45 -15.79 56.45
C ALA A 24 -23.34 -15.90 57.52
N GLY A 25 -23.37 -14.99 58.50
CA GLY A 25 -22.37 -14.85 59.56
C GLY A 25 -21.23 -13.88 59.24
N GLU A 26 -21.13 -13.35 58.02
CA GLU A 26 -20.16 -12.29 57.69
C GLU A 26 -20.67 -10.90 58.12
N PRO A 27 -19.81 -10.06 58.71
CA PRO A 27 -20.18 -8.69 59.07
C PRO A 27 -20.24 -7.78 57.84
N ILE A 28 -21.35 -7.07 57.72
CA ILE A 28 -21.57 -6.06 56.70
C ILE A 28 -21.36 -4.69 57.33
N PHE A 29 -20.39 -3.95 56.81
CA PHE A 29 -20.13 -2.57 57.23
C PHE A 29 -20.95 -1.60 56.37
N LEU A 30 -21.88 -0.89 56.99
CA LEU A 30 -22.70 0.14 56.37
C LEU A 30 -22.18 1.51 56.81
N ASP A 31 -22.00 2.41 55.85
CA ASP A 31 -21.37 3.71 56.05
C ASP A 31 -22.16 4.80 55.34
N ALA A 32 -22.68 5.75 56.12
CA ALA A 32 -23.45 6.89 55.63
C ALA A 32 -22.71 8.23 55.81
N ASN A 33 -21.40 8.22 56.10
CA ASN A 33 -20.62 9.42 56.39
C ASN A 33 -20.59 10.46 55.26
N ASP A 34 -20.75 10.02 54.00
CA ASP A 34 -20.79 10.91 52.83
C ASP A 34 -22.16 11.60 52.65
N SER A 35 -23.15 11.28 53.50
CA SER A 35 -24.44 11.98 53.51
C SER A 35 -24.23 13.45 53.86
N HIS A 36 -24.83 14.33 53.09
CA HIS A 36 -24.58 15.77 53.20
C HIS A 36 -25.85 16.56 52.90
N ASP A 37 -25.91 17.78 53.43
CA ASP A 37 -26.93 18.73 53.05
C ASP A 37 -26.45 19.55 51.83
N PRO A 38 -27.27 19.70 50.77
CA PRO A 38 -26.92 20.57 49.64
C PRO A 38 -26.87 22.05 50.02
N ASP A 39 -27.50 22.47 51.12
CA ASP A 39 -27.50 23.85 51.59
C ASP A 39 -26.25 24.14 52.45
N PRO A 40 -25.38 25.11 52.06
CA PRO A 40 -24.08 25.31 52.70
C PRO A 40 -24.10 25.72 54.19
N GLU A 41 -25.25 26.13 54.70
CA GLU A 41 -25.46 26.55 56.09
C GLU A 41 -26.18 25.48 56.93
N ASP A 42 -26.49 24.32 56.36
CA ASP A 42 -27.13 23.19 57.03
C ASP A 42 -26.20 21.95 57.05
N SER A 43 -26.54 20.96 57.86
CA SER A 43 -25.75 19.75 58.06
C SER A 43 -26.64 18.60 58.49
N VAL A 44 -26.25 17.38 58.11
CA VAL A 44 -26.87 16.16 58.63
C VAL A 44 -26.54 16.03 60.12
N VAL A 45 -27.56 15.90 60.97
CA VAL A 45 -27.42 15.82 62.44
C VAL A 45 -27.87 14.50 63.03
N ALA A 46 -28.62 13.67 62.29
CA ALA A 46 -29.04 12.37 62.78
C ALA A 46 -29.10 11.32 61.66
N TYR A 47 -28.82 10.08 62.04
CA TYR A 47 -28.88 8.90 61.20
C TYR A 47 -29.80 7.90 61.89
N LYS A 48 -30.65 7.23 61.12
CA LYS A 48 -31.50 6.14 61.59
C LYS A 48 -31.46 5.02 60.57
N TRP A 49 -31.40 3.78 61.01
CA TRP A 49 -31.25 2.61 60.13
C TRP A 49 -32.44 1.68 60.22
N ASP A 50 -32.80 1.13 59.06
CA ASP A 50 -33.68 -0.03 58.86
C ASP A 50 -32.78 -1.17 58.37
N LEU A 51 -32.47 -2.12 59.24
CA LEU A 51 -31.53 -3.22 58.99
C LEU A 51 -32.23 -4.55 58.71
N ASP A 52 -33.50 -4.70 59.06
CA ASP A 52 -34.28 -5.92 58.83
C ASP A 52 -35.33 -5.79 57.71
N GLY A 53 -35.43 -4.61 57.10
CA GLY A 53 -36.24 -4.32 55.92
C GLY A 53 -37.73 -4.21 56.23
N ASP A 54 -38.11 -3.97 57.48
CA ASP A 54 -39.50 -3.84 57.89
C ASP A 54 -40.10 -2.46 57.58
N GLY A 55 -39.25 -1.49 57.18
CA GLY A 55 -39.61 -0.12 56.84
C GLY A 55 -39.62 0.86 58.01
N GLU A 56 -39.32 0.39 59.22
CA GLU A 56 -39.10 1.19 60.43
C GLU A 56 -37.59 1.46 60.60
N TYR A 57 -37.23 2.72 60.86
CA TYR A 57 -35.83 3.13 60.99
C TYR A 57 -35.47 3.29 62.49
N ASP A 58 -35.43 2.18 63.22
CA ASP A 58 -35.20 2.16 64.67
C ASP A 58 -34.10 1.18 65.14
N ASP A 59 -33.39 0.53 64.20
CA ASP A 59 -32.38 -0.48 64.51
C ASP A 59 -31.03 0.08 64.97
N ALA A 60 -30.61 1.22 64.39
CA ALA A 60 -29.37 1.89 64.76
C ALA A 60 -29.44 3.41 64.53
N PHE A 61 -28.58 4.17 65.22
CA PHE A 61 -28.63 5.64 65.26
C PHE A 61 -27.28 6.34 65.01
N THR A 62 -26.31 5.62 64.47
CA THR A 62 -24.94 6.11 64.21
C THR A 62 -24.73 6.35 62.72
N ASP A 63 -23.72 7.14 62.35
CA ASP A 63 -23.30 7.39 60.96
C ASP A 63 -22.76 6.13 60.26
N THR A 64 -22.30 5.15 61.04
CA THR A 64 -21.81 3.85 60.59
C THR A 64 -22.41 2.74 61.45
N VAL A 65 -22.71 1.59 60.85
CA VAL A 65 -23.22 0.41 61.56
C VAL A 65 -22.67 -0.87 60.96
N THR A 66 -22.47 -1.89 61.80
CA THR A 66 -22.13 -3.24 61.34
C THR A 66 -23.29 -4.17 61.66
N VAL A 67 -23.82 -4.84 60.63
CA VAL A 67 -24.88 -5.84 60.78
C VAL A 67 -24.36 -7.22 60.40
N VAL A 68 -24.83 -8.26 61.09
CA VAL A 68 -24.51 -9.66 60.80
C VAL A 68 -25.82 -10.42 60.64
N PHE A 69 -26.06 -10.94 59.44
CA PHE A 69 -27.18 -11.83 59.18
C PHE A 69 -26.71 -13.28 59.35
N ASN A 70 -27.24 -13.99 60.34
CA ASN A 70 -26.82 -15.38 60.64
C ASN A 70 -27.61 -16.44 59.85
N GLU A 71 -28.63 -16.03 59.13
CA GLU A 71 -29.49 -16.86 58.28
C GLU A 71 -29.64 -16.17 56.91
N ASP A 72 -30.30 -16.84 55.96
CA ASP A 72 -30.60 -16.25 54.66
C ASP A 72 -31.42 -14.97 54.83
N TYR A 73 -31.02 -13.90 54.14
CA TYR A 73 -31.73 -12.61 54.15
C TYR A 73 -31.81 -12.05 52.73
N GLN A 74 -33.02 -11.78 52.27
CA GLN A 74 -33.30 -11.19 50.97
C GLN A 74 -34.23 -10.00 51.18
N GLY A 75 -33.65 -8.82 51.35
CA GLY A 75 -34.41 -7.65 51.75
C GLY A 75 -33.66 -6.36 51.51
N GLN A 76 -34.28 -5.24 51.86
CA GLN A 76 -33.61 -3.94 51.83
C GLN A 76 -32.98 -3.65 53.18
N VAL A 77 -31.87 -2.92 53.17
CA VAL A 77 -31.42 -2.15 54.32
C VAL A 77 -31.40 -0.69 53.92
N GLY A 78 -31.81 0.19 54.83
CA GLY A 78 -31.95 1.61 54.57
C GLY A 78 -31.29 2.47 55.64
N VAL A 79 -30.87 3.68 55.24
CA VAL A 79 -30.62 4.77 56.18
C VAL A 79 -31.55 5.94 55.89
N ARG A 80 -32.10 6.51 56.94
CA ARG A 80 -32.82 7.78 56.95
C ARG A 80 -31.98 8.83 57.68
N VAL A 81 -31.62 9.90 56.99
CA VAL A 81 -30.83 11.01 57.55
C VAL A 81 -31.70 12.23 57.79
N PHE A 82 -31.35 13.03 58.80
CA PHE A 82 -32.09 14.23 59.20
C PHE A 82 -31.17 15.46 59.23
N ASP A 83 -31.67 16.60 58.76
CA ASP A 83 -30.98 17.90 58.83
C ASP A 83 -31.27 18.65 60.15
N THR A 84 -30.70 19.85 60.31
CA THR A 84 -30.90 20.67 61.53
C THR A 84 -32.34 21.19 61.69
N TYR A 85 -33.13 21.23 60.62
CA TYR A 85 -34.52 21.69 60.61
C TYR A 85 -35.54 20.55 60.74
N GLY A 86 -35.08 19.29 60.74
CA GLY A 86 -35.89 18.09 60.89
C GLY A 86 -36.41 17.50 59.58
N ASP A 87 -36.00 18.02 58.41
CA ASP A 87 -36.28 17.38 57.13
C ASP A 87 -35.40 16.13 56.96
N SER A 88 -35.88 15.18 56.16
CA SER A 88 -35.22 13.88 55.99
C SER A 88 -35.26 13.33 54.57
N SER A 89 -34.28 12.48 54.29
CA SER A 89 -34.20 11.65 53.09
C SER A 89 -33.74 10.24 53.42
N GLU A 90 -34.02 9.32 52.51
CA GLU A 90 -33.78 7.89 52.66
C GLU A 90 -32.96 7.35 51.48
N ASN A 91 -32.15 6.34 51.76
CA ASN A 91 -31.45 5.59 50.74
C ASN A 91 -31.42 4.11 51.13
N ASN A 92 -31.81 3.23 50.20
CA ASN A 92 -31.97 1.81 50.44
C ASN A 92 -31.07 1.01 49.50
N SER A 93 -30.58 -0.12 49.99
CA SER A 93 -29.78 -1.07 49.23
C SER A 93 -30.34 -2.47 49.40
N TYR A 94 -30.33 -3.26 48.33
CA TYR A 94 -30.77 -4.64 48.40
C TYR A 94 -29.64 -5.52 48.95
N VAL A 95 -29.94 -6.33 49.96
CA VAL A 95 -29.00 -7.26 50.58
C VAL A 95 -29.46 -8.68 50.30
N ASN A 96 -28.53 -9.49 49.77
CA ASN A 96 -28.70 -10.92 49.52
C ASN A 96 -27.70 -11.71 50.35
N ILE A 97 -28.16 -12.34 51.43
CA ILE A 97 -27.38 -13.22 52.30
C ILE A 97 -27.86 -14.63 52.11
N VAL A 98 -26.92 -15.54 51.90
CA VAL A 98 -27.21 -16.97 51.82
C VAL A 98 -26.26 -17.78 52.69
N THR A 99 -26.78 -18.87 53.24
CA THR A 99 -26.09 -19.82 54.11
C THR A 99 -25.30 -20.87 53.33
N ALA A 100 -25.65 -21.10 52.05
CA ALA A 100 -24.97 -22.00 51.11
C ALA A 100 -25.11 -21.49 49.67
N GLY A 101 -24.04 -21.59 48.87
CA GLY A 101 -23.97 -21.10 47.49
C GLY A 101 -22.53 -21.05 46.97
N SER A 102 -22.37 -21.03 45.64
CA SER A 102 -21.09 -20.80 44.97
C SER A 102 -20.94 -19.32 44.62
N ASP A 103 -19.71 -18.81 44.50
CA ASP A 103 -19.43 -17.47 43.95
C ASP A 103 -18.36 -17.59 42.88
N ILE A 104 -18.77 -17.35 41.65
CA ILE A 104 -17.86 -17.33 40.51
C ILE A 104 -17.72 -15.90 40.02
N SER A 105 -16.54 -15.55 39.51
CA SER A 105 -16.28 -14.16 39.15
C SER A 105 -15.30 -14.01 38.00
N VAL A 106 -15.39 -12.87 37.32
CA VAL A 106 -14.38 -12.45 36.34
C VAL A 106 -13.29 -11.64 37.02
N THR A 107 -12.20 -12.31 37.39
CA THR A 107 -11.08 -11.70 38.12
C THR A 107 -10.21 -10.83 37.22
N TYR A 108 -10.08 -11.17 35.94
CA TYR A 108 -9.28 -10.42 34.97
C TYR A 108 -9.93 -10.43 33.59
N PHE A 109 -9.83 -9.31 32.88
CA PHE A 109 -10.22 -9.21 31.48
C PHE A 109 -9.31 -8.21 30.76
N SER A 110 -8.80 -8.59 29.59
CA SER A 110 -7.93 -7.75 28.77
C SER A 110 -8.27 -7.88 27.29
N VAL A 111 -7.93 -6.84 26.54
CA VAL A 111 -8.08 -6.80 25.09
C VAL A 111 -6.82 -6.22 24.45
N SER A 112 -6.50 -6.66 23.24
CA SER A 112 -5.39 -6.12 22.47
C SER A 112 -5.66 -6.22 20.97
N PRO A 113 -5.47 -5.13 20.20
CA PRO A 113 -5.04 -3.80 20.63
C PRO A 113 -6.18 -2.96 21.26
N TYR A 114 -5.84 -1.93 22.04
CA TYR A 114 -6.82 -0.96 22.59
C TYR A 114 -7.34 0.05 21.56
N THR A 115 -6.66 0.19 20.41
CA THR A 115 -7.13 0.95 19.26
C THR A 115 -7.13 0.02 18.06
N ILE A 116 -8.28 -0.14 17.43
CA ILE A 116 -8.52 -1.12 16.37
C ILE A 116 -9.34 -0.49 15.25
N THR A 117 -9.23 -1.04 14.05
CA THR A 117 -10.05 -0.62 12.91
C THR A 117 -11.24 -1.56 12.69
N GLN A 118 -12.27 -1.11 11.98
CA GLN A 118 -13.34 -1.99 11.50
C GLN A 118 -12.77 -3.17 10.67
N SER A 119 -13.52 -4.28 10.58
CA SER A 119 -13.12 -5.51 9.87
C SER A 119 -11.81 -6.14 10.35
N SER A 120 -11.42 -5.87 11.59
CA SER A 120 -10.17 -6.36 12.19
C SER A 120 -10.45 -7.34 13.34
N SER A 121 -9.42 -8.09 13.70
CA SER A 121 -9.44 -9.10 14.75
C SER A 121 -8.98 -8.51 16.09
N LEU A 122 -9.81 -8.61 17.13
CA LEU A 122 -9.51 -8.19 18.50
C LEU A 122 -9.17 -9.41 19.36
N ASN A 123 -7.98 -9.44 19.95
CA ASN A 123 -7.63 -10.49 20.90
C ASN A 123 -8.20 -10.16 22.27
N VAL A 124 -8.83 -11.15 22.91
CA VAL A 124 -9.40 -11.04 24.25
C VAL A 124 -8.90 -12.16 25.13
N PHE A 125 -8.68 -11.87 26.41
CA PHE A 125 -8.27 -12.85 27.41
C PHE A 125 -8.90 -12.54 28.77
N ALA A 126 -9.51 -13.56 29.39
CA ALA A 126 -10.20 -13.46 30.67
C ALA A 126 -9.77 -14.59 31.62
N ILE A 127 -9.77 -14.29 32.93
CA ILE A 127 -9.53 -15.24 34.01
C ILE A 127 -10.77 -15.28 34.90
N PHE A 128 -11.23 -16.48 35.20
CA PHE A 128 -12.42 -16.75 36.00
C PHE A 128 -12.00 -17.52 37.25
N LYS A 129 -12.63 -17.22 38.39
CA LYS A 129 -12.39 -17.91 39.66
C LYS A 129 -13.72 -18.39 40.23
N ASN A 130 -13.73 -19.57 40.83
CA ASN A 130 -14.74 -19.96 41.82
C ASN A 130 -14.11 -19.81 43.21
N ASP A 131 -14.76 -19.07 44.09
CA ASP A 131 -14.16 -18.74 45.38
C ASP A 131 -13.87 -19.97 46.24
N ASP A 132 -12.90 -19.85 47.14
CA ASP A 132 -12.49 -20.92 48.05
C ASP A 132 -13.61 -21.30 49.03
N SER A 133 -14.55 -20.36 49.27
CA SER A 133 -15.69 -20.49 50.17
C SER A 133 -16.92 -21.17 49.54
N SER A 134 -16.88 -21.43 48.24
CA SER A 134 -17.96 -22.06 47.47
C SER A 134 -18.17 -23.52 47.82
N ASP A 135 -19.42 -23.96 47.78
CA ASP A 135 -19.85 -25.29 48.21
C ASP A 135 -19.91 -26.34 47.09
N ALA A 136 -19.84 -25.91 45.82
CA ALA A 136 -19.98 -26.80 44.67
C ALA A 136 -18.94 -26.55 43.57
N SER A 137 -18.62 -27.63 42.84
CA SER A 137 -17.85 -27.56 41.60
C SER A 137 -18.77 -27.26 40.43
N ILE A 138 -18.35 -26.33 39.57
CA ILE A 138 -19.11 -25.93 38.39
C ILE A 138 -18.39 -26.46 37.15
N PRO A 139 -18.80 -27.62 36.61
CA PRO A 139 -18.06 -28.30 35.54
C PRO A 139 -18.14 -27.57 34.18
N ALA A 140 -19.13 -26.70 33.99
CA ALA A 140 -19.33 -25.94 32.75
C ALA A 140 -20.13 -24.65 32.99
N ALA A 141 -19.46 -23.56 33.37
CA ALA A 141 -20.06 -22.22 33.39
C ALA A 141 -19.95 -21.57 32.01
N LEU A 142 -21.04 -20.97 31.52
CA LEU A 142 -21.10 -20.36 30.20
C LEU A 142 -20.41 -18.99 30.20
N VAL A 143 -19.50 -18.76 29.24
CA VAL A 143 -18.80 -17.49 29.04
C VAL A 143 -19.16 -16.89 27.67
N ARG A 144 -19.54 -15.62 27.65
CA ARG A 144 -19.86 -14.84 26.44
C ARG A 144 -19.18 -13.48 26.42
N PHE A 145 -18.94 -12.96 25.22
CA PHE A 145 -18.42 -11.61 25.00
C PHE A 145 -19.49 -10.74 24.34
N TYR A 146 -19.48 -9.43 24.61
CA TYR A 146 -20.47 -8.48 24.09
C TYR A 146 -19.86 -7.16 23.66
N ASP A 147 -20.47 -6.50 22.67
CA ASP A 147 -20.07 -5.18 22.13
C ASP A 147 -20.61 -3.97 22.91
N GLY A 148 -21.36 -4.24 23.97
CA GLY A 148 -22.00 -3.26 24.85
C GLY A 148 -22.46 -3.94 26.13
N ASN A 149 -23.14 -3.19 27.00
CA ASN A 149 -23.60 -3.74 28.28
C ASN A 149 -24.62 -4.87 28.03
N PRO A 150 -24.33 -6.11 28.43
CA PRO A 150 -25.19 -7.26 28.11
C PRO A 150 -26.52 -7.26 28.88
N LEU A 151 -26.65 -6.45 29.93
CA LEU A 151 -27.89 -6.29 30.70
C LEU A 151 -28.87 -5.32 30.04
N THR A 152 -28.48 -4.62 28.97
CA THR A 152 -29.34 -3.62 28.31
C THR A 152 -29.38 -3.76 26.79
N ILE A 153 -28.31 -3.37 26.10
CA ILE A 153 -28.27 -3.20 24.63
C ILE A 153 -27.09 -3.89 23.94
N GLY A 154 -26.26 -4.64 24.69
CA GLY A 154 -25.08 -5.32 24.15
C GLY A 154 -25.45 -6.56 23.32
N ASN A 155 -24.88 -6.67 22.13
CA ASN A 155 -24.99 -7.84 21.28
C ASN A 155 -23.84 -8.81 21.54
N GLN A 156 -24.12 -10.11 21.48
CA GLN A 156 -23.09 -11.13 21.63
C GLN A 156 -22.07 -11.08 20.48
N MET A 157 -20.80 -11.22 20.84
CA MET A 157 -19.66 -11.30 19.94
C MET A 157 -19.02 -12.69 20.00
N GLY A 158 -18.83 -13.31 18.85
CA GLY A 158 -18.23 -14.65 18.77
C GLY A 158 -19.17 -15.76 19.26
N GLY A 159 -18.58 -16.91 19.59
CA GLY A 159 -19.31 -18.10 20.06
C GLY A 159 -19.41 -18.20 21.58
N ASP A 160 -20.05 -19.26 22.04
CA ASP A 160 -20.15 -19.63 23.45
C ASP A 160 -18.87 -20.36 23.90
N PHE A 161 -18.38 -20.00 25.08
CA PHE A 161 -17.24 -20.66 25.73
C PHE A 161 -17.70 -21.27 27.06
N TYR A 162 -16.95 -22.24 27.58
CA TYR A 162 -17.27 -22.89 28.85
C TYR A 162 -16.01 -23.02 29.69
N VAL A 163 -16.14 -22.79 30.99
CA VAL A 163 -15.05 -22.96 31.96
C VAL A 163 -15.45 -23.94 33.07
N SER A 164 -14.48 -24.68 33.58
CA SER A 164 -14.68 -25.65 34.67
C SER A 164 -14.04 -25.14 35.95
N LEU A 165 -14.87 -24.78 36.93
CA LEU A 165 -14.46 -24.11 38.14
C LEU A 165 -14.81 -24.94 39.40
N PRO A 166 -13.90 -25.80 39.90
CA PRO A 166 -14.05 -26.39 41.24
C PRO A 166 -13.91 -25.29 42.32
N PRO A 167 -14.34 -25.52 43.57
CA PRO A 167 -14.13 -24.56 44.66
C PRO A 167 -12.65 -24.16 44.78
N GLY A 168 -12.37 -22.86 44.87
CA GLY A 168 -11.02 -22.28 44.83
C GLY A 168 -10.32 -22.33 43.46
N GLY A 169 -10.96 -22.90 42.45
CA GLY A 169 -10.42 -23.14 41.12
C GLY A 169 -10.37 -21.90 40.24
N ILE A 170 -9.44 -21.90 39.29
CA ILE A 170 -9.27 -20.85 38.27
C ILE A 170 -9.28 -21.50 36.89
N ASP A 171 -9.92 -20.84 35.93
CA ASP A 171 -9.87 -21.20 34.53
C ASP A 171 -9.78 -19.94 33.65
N THR A 172 -9.45 -20.09 32.37
CA THR A 172 -9.18 -18.96 31.47
C THR A 172 -9.79 -19.15 30.09
N VAL A 173 -10.19 -18.03 29.46
CA VAL A 173 -10.62 -18.02 28.05
C VAL A 173 -9.81 -16.98 27.31
N GLY A 174 -9.08 -17.43 26.27
CA GLY A 174 -8.37 -16.58 25.33
C GLY A 174 -8.87 -16.84 23.90
N THR A 175 -9.27 -15.81 23.18
CA THR A 175 -9.78 -15.94 21.81
C THR A 175 -9.62 -14.65 21.01
N THR A 176 -10.02 -14.70 19.74
CA THR A 176 -10.06 -13.56 18.83
C THR A 176 -11.51 -13.28 18.41
N LEU A 177 -11.98 -12.07 18.63
CA LEU A 177 -13.29 -11.58 18.20
C LEU A 177 -13.15 -10.76 16.91
N GLN A 178 -14.09 -10.88 15.98
CA GLN A 178 -14.11 -10.03 14.78
C GLN A 178 -14.87 -8.73 15.07
N ILE A 179 -14.27 -7.58 14.72
CA ILE A 179 -14.96 -6.29 14.67
C ILE A 179 -15.62 -6.16 13.31
N PRO A 180 -16.96 -6.14 13.20
CA PRO A 180 -17.66 -6.00 11.91
C PRO A 180 -17.33 -4.69 11.19
N ALA A 181 -17.47 -4.67 9.86
CA ALA A 181 -17.35 -3.46 9.04
C ALA A 181 -18.35 -2.36 9.46
N THR A 182 -19.50 -2.75 10.03
CA THR A 182 -20.58 -1.86 10.46
C THR A 182 -20.45 -1.39 11.91
N PHE A 183 -19.39 -1.79 12.63
CA PHE A 183 -19.22 -1.43 14.03
C PHE A 183 -19.01 0.09 14.18
N PRO A 184 -19.74 0.80 15.06
CA PRO A 184 -19.63 2.26 15.13
C PRO A 184 -18.20 2.74 15.45
N LEU A 185 -17.87 3.95 14.99
CA LEU A 185 -16.57 4.57 15.25
C LEU A 185 -16.55 5.25 16.62
N GLY A 186 -15.37 5.31 17.24
CA GLY A 186 -15.15 6.00 18.52
C GLY A 186 -14.92 5.04 19.69
N PRO A 187 -15.13 5.50 20.94
CA PRO A 187 -14.86 4.70 22.13
C PRO A 187 -15.98 3.69 22.41
N HIS A 188 -15.61 2.43 22.64
CA HIS A 188 -16.52 1.32 22.97
C HIS A 188 -16.05 0.55 24.20
N ARG A 189 -16.95 -0.24 24.78
CA ARG A 189 -16.66 -1.17 25.88
C ARG A 189 -16.98 -2.57 25.42
N ILE A 190 -15.98 -3.45 25.47
CA ILE A 190 -16.18 -4.89 25.28
C ILE A 190 -16.42 -5.50 26.65
N TYR A 191 -17.45 -6.33 26.77
CA TYR A 191 -17.79 -7.03 28.00
C TYR A 191 -17.46 -8.51 27.87
N VAL A 192 -17.07 -9.12 28.98
CA VAL A 192 -17.08 -10.58 29.18
C VAL A 192 -18.06 -10.87 30.31
N TRP A 193 -18.87 -11.91 30.15
CA TRP A 193 -19.87 -12.34 31.13
C TRP A 193 -19.75 -13.84 31.37
N LEU A 194 -19.47 -14.21 32.61
CA LEU A 194 -19.51 -15.56 33.17
C LEU A 194 -20.94 -15.89 33.63
N ASP A 195 -21.34 -17.15 33.46
CA ASP A 195 -22.70 -17.63 33.69
C ASP A 195 -23.77 -16.76 32.99
N ALA A 196 -23.53 -16.46 31.72
CA ALA A 196 -24.40 -15.57 30.93
C ALA A 196 -25.85 -16.09 30.76
N ASN A 197 -26.14 -17.32 31.17
CA ASN A 197 -27.47 -17.94 31.23
C ASN A 197 -28.10 -17.94 32.63
N LYS A 198 -27.38 -17.49 33.67
CA LYS A 198 -27.84 -17.41 35.07
C LYS A 198 -28.31 -18.75 35.63
N ASN A 199 -27.53 -19.80 35.37
CA ASN A 199 -27.84 -21.16 35.76
C ASN A 199 -27.08 -21.62 37.00
N VAL A 200 -26.03 -20.89 37.39
CA VAL A 200 -25.33 -21.09 38.65
C VAL A 200 -26.03 -20.20 39.67
N ALA A 201 -26.50 -20.79 40.76
CA ALA A 201 -27.03 -20.00 41.88
C ALA A 201 -25.84 -19.40 42.64
N GLU A 202 -25.73 -18.09 42.59
CA GLU A 202 -24.61 -17.35 43.18
C GLU A 202 -25.05 -16.44 44.30
N TRP A 203 -24.15 -16.20 45.25
CA TRP A 203 -24.42 -15.20 46.26
C TRP A 203 -24.11 -13.79 45.74
N ASP A 204 -23.05 -13.59 44.95
CA ASP A 204 -22.71 -12.32 44.29
C ASP A 204 -22.84 -12.38 42.75
N GLU A 205 -24.03 -12.02 42.26
CA GLU A 205 -24.33 -11.96 40.82
C GLU A 205 -23.71 -10.77 40.08
N VAL A 206 -23.07 -9.82 40.79
CA VAL A 206 -22.57 -8.57 40.17
C VAL A 206 -21.10 -8.65 39.76
N ASN A 207 -20.35 -9.65 40.22
CA ASN A 207 -18.93 -9.83 39.90
C ASN A 207 -18.70 -10.75 38.67
N ASN A 208 -19.79 -11.25 38.08
CA ASN A 208 -19.80 -12.17 36.94
C ASN A 208 -19.49 -11.54 35.59
N PHE A 209 -19.35 -10.23 35.51
CA PHE A 209 -18.98 -9.57 34.27
C PHE A 209 -17.98 -8.45 34.47
N ARG A 210 -17.12 -8.26 33.48
CA ARG A 210 -16.10 -7.20 33.44
C ARG A 210 -16.05 -6.60 32.05
N PHE A 211 -15.59 -5.37 31.93
CA PHE A 211 -15.42 -4.73 30.63
C PHE A 211 -14.04 -4.11 30.45
N GLN A 212 -13.67 -3.92 29.19
CA GLN A 212 -12.47 -3.21 28.78
C GLN A 212 -12.80 -2.22 27.66
N ARG A 213 -12.17 -1.03 27.68
CA ARG A 213 -12.39 0.00 26.66
C ARG A 213 -11.51 -0.23 25.44
N ILE A 214 -12.08 0.00 24.27
CA ILE A 214 -11.36 0.08 22.99
C ILE A 214 -11.75 1.37 22.25
N ALA A 215 -10.93 1.80 21.30
CA ALA A 215 -11.28 2.83 20.33
C ALA A 215 -11.32 2.21 18.93
N VAL A 216 -12.48 2.28 18.28
CA VAL A 216 -12.69 1.81 16.91
C VAL A 216 -12.50 2.98 15.95
N LYS A 217 -11.60 2.80 14.99
CA LYS A 217 -11.30 3.77 13.94
C LYS A 217 -11.72 3.24 12.58
N GLU A 218 -11.92 4.16 11.66
CA GLU A 218 -12.10 3.81 10.25
C GLU A 218 -10.83 3.14 9.73
N SER A 219 -11.00 2.09 8.93
CA SER A 219 -9.91 1.47 8.18
C SER A 219 -9.46 2.43 7.08
N VAL A 220 -8.51 3.31 7.39
CA VAL A 220 -7.92 4.20 6.39
C VAL A 220 -6.98 3.37 5.54
N SER A 221 -7.38 3.05 4.30
CA SER A 221 -6.50 2.42 3.32
C SER A 221 -5.19 3.20 3.19
N THR A 222 -4.08 2.53 3.47
CA THR A 222 -2.73 3.04 3.21
C THR A 222 -2.23 2.67 1.81
N TYR A 223 -3.09 2.08 0.97
CA TYR A 223 -2.71 1.71 -0.39
C TYR A 223 -2.47 2.97 -1.22
N LEU A 224 -1.26 3.06 -1.75
CA LEU A 224 -0.87 4.15 -2.65
C LEU A 224 -1.19 3.77 -4.08
N TYR A 225 -1.75 4.73 -4.82
CA TYR A 225 -2.04 4.58 -6.25
C TYR A 225 -1.15 5.51 -7.08
N ARG A 226 -1.08 5.26 -8.39
CA ARG A 226 -0.41 6.13 -9.37
C ARG A 226 -1.22 6.17 -10.66
N THR A 227 -1.32 7.35 -11.23
CA THR A 227 -1.80 7.60 -12.60
C THR A 227 -0.82 8.52 -13.30
N ALA A 228 -1.00 8.69 -14.61
CA ALA A 228 -0.29 9.70 -15.38
C ALA A 228 -1.25 10.36 -16.37
N THR A 229 -1.14 11.68 -16.45
CA THR A 229 -1.87 12.50 -17.44
C THR A 229 -1.35 12.25 -18.85
N VAL A 230 -2.13 12.66 -19.86
CA VAL A 230 -1.73 12.69 -21.28
C VAL A 230 -0.34 13.30 -21.47
N LYS A 231 -0.08 14.44 -20.82
CA LYS A 231 1.20 15.15 -20.93
C LYS A 231 2.35 14.36 -20.33
N GLN A 232 2.16 13.70 -19.19
CA GLN A 232 3.21 12.91 -18.56
C GLN A 232 3.57 11.69 -19.41
N TRP A 233 2.57 10.96 -19.93
CA TRP A 233 2.79 9.86 -20.86
C TRP A 233 3.53 10.30 -22.13
N ALA A 234 3.13 11.44 -22.71
CA ALA A 234 3.68 11.93 -23.97
C ALA A 234 5.05 12.61 -23.87
N LEU A 235 5.32 13.30 -22.76
CA LEU A 235 6.50 14.18 -22.61
C LEU A 235 7.57 13.63 -21.67
N ALA A 236 7.47 12.36 -21.27
CA ALA A 236 8.52 11.66 -20.55
C ALA A 236 9.86 11.76 -21.31
N LYS A 237 10.95 12.12 -20.63
CA LYS A 237 12.26 12.33 -21.25
C LYS A 237 13.31 11.40 -20.69
N ASP A 238 14.24 10.98 -21.54
CA ASP A 238 15.50 10.38 -21.09
C ASP A 238 16.44 11.45 -20.49
N SER A 239 17.53 11.02 -19.87
CA SER A 239 18.60 11.86 -19.31
C SER A 239 19.27 12.78 -20.34
N LYS A 240 19.01 12.59 -21.64
CA LYS A 240 19.49 13.43 -22.75
C LYS A 240 18.40 14.40 -23.25
N GLY A 241 17.25 14.45 -22.59
CA GLY A 241 16.14 15.33 -22.90
C GLY A 241 15.29 14.89 -24.11
N LYS A 242 15.41 13.64 -24.56
CA LYS A 242 14.63 13.10 -25.70
C LYS A 242 13.38 12.36 -25.22
N TYR A 243 12.28 12.49 -25.96
CA TYR A 243 11.00 11.81 -25.67
C TYR A 243 11.05 10.31 -26.02
N LYS A 244 11.69 9.52 -25.16
CA LYS A 244 11.81 8.07 -25.30
C LYS A 244 12.20 7.42 -23.97
N ALA A 245 12.14 6.09 -23.95
CA ALA A 245 12.56 5.28 -22.81
C ALA A 245 14.04 5.54 -22.46
N GLU A 246 14.33 5.58 -21.16
CA GLU A 246 15.69 5.68 -20.63
C GLU A 246 16.39 4.32 -20.72
N LYS A 247 17.68 4.31 -21.06
CA LYS A 247 18.45 3.07 -21.11
C LYS A 247 18.89 2.67 -19.70
N CYS A 248 18.69 1.41 -19.34
CA CYS A 248 19.22 0.84 -18.10
C CYS A 248 20.74 0.60 -18.22
N LYS A 249 21.53 1.69 -18.17
CA LYS A 249 23.00 1.64 -18.17
C LYS A 249 23.56 2.60 -17.12
N PRO A 250 24.66 2.26 -16.45
CA PRO A 250 25.28 3.16 -15.48
C PRO A 250 25.59 4.54 -16.09
N ILE A 251 25.24 5.59 -15.37
CA ILE A 251 25.51 6.99 -15.76
C ILE A 251 26.49 7.68 -14.81
N ALA A 252 26.64 7.18 -13.59
CA ALA A 252 27.50 7.75 -12.56
C ALA A 252 28.09 6.65 -11.67
N VAL A 253 29.00 7.04 -10.78
CA VAL A 253 29.57 6.15 -9.77
C VAL A 253 29.70 6.92 -8.46
N ASP A 254 29.16 6.37 -7.36
CA ASP A 254 29.54 6.80 -6.02
C ASP A 254 30.81 6.06 -5.62
N PHE A 255 31.84 6.79 -5.24
CA PHE A 255 33.13 6.21 -4.87
C PHE A 255 33.63 6.71 -3.52
N SER A 256 34.42 5.89 -2.86
CA SER A 256 35.20 6.25 -1.68
C SER A 256 36.46 5.41 -1.64
N PHE A 257 37.61 6.00 -1.31
CA PHE A 257 38.86 5.29 -1.13
C PHE A 257 39.74 5.90 -0.05
N LEU A 258 40.61 5.07 0.51
CA LEU A 258 41.51 5.41 1.60
C LEU A 258 42.91 5.67 1.08
N LEU A 259 43.55 6.73 1.58
CA LEU A 259 44.96 7.02 1.35
C LEU A 259 45.68 7.12 2.68
N SER A 260 46.75 6.34 2.84
CA SER A 260 47.66 6.48 3.98
C SER A 260 48.84 7.38 3.61
N VAL A 261 49.34 8.13 4.60
CA VAL A 261 50.54 8.95 4.50
C VAL A 261 51.76 8.07 4.71
N ASP A 262 52.56 7.85 3.65
CA ASP A 262 53.69 6.91 3.68
C ASP A 262 54.84 7.39 4.60
N SER A 263 55.07 8.70 4.67
CA SER A 263 56.11 9.34 5.50
C SER A 263 55.62 10.72 5.95
N THR A 264 56.07 11.22 7.10
CA THR A 264 55.65 12.53 7.62
C THR A 264 55.81 13.65 6.57
N GLN A 265 54.76 14.43 6.34
CA GLN A 265 54.71 15.44 5.28
C GLN A 265 54.91 16.86 5.83
N VAL A 266 56.05 17.47 5.52
CA VAL A 266 56.34 18.87 5.84
C VAL A 266 55.58 19.77 4.86
N GLY A 267 54.47 20.35 5.32
CA GLY A 267 53.59 21.22 4.53
C GLY A 267 52.26 20.61 4.07
N GLY A 268 51.97 19.35 4.44
CA GLY A 268 50.61 18.77 4.42
C GLY A 268 49.81 19.03 3.15
N LYS A 269 50.29 18.67 1.96
CA LYS A 269 49.53 18.82 0.70
C LYS A 269 49.20 17.45 0.11
N LEU A 270 47.96 17.27 -0.32
CA LEU A 270 47.51 16.12 -1.10
C LEU A 270 47.07 16.59 -2.49
N SER A 271 47.51 15.92 -3.54
CA SER A 271 47.01 16.12 -4.91
C SER A 271 46.48 14.81 -5.46
N VAL A 272 45.24 14.82 -5.95
CA VAL A 272 44.55 13.63 -6.50
C VAL A 272 44.05 13.93 -7.92
N ASP A 273 44.35 13.02 -8.84
CA ASP A 273 43.80 12.98 -10.20
C ASP A 273 42.80 11.83 -10.30
N LEU A 274 41.57 12.15 -10.67
CA LEU A 274 40.47 11.22 -10.90
C LEU A 274 40.35 10.91 -12.39
N SER A 275 39.92 9.70 -12.73
CA SER A 275 39.73 9.25 -14.13
C SER A 275 38.59 9.95 -14.85
N MET A 276 37.75 10.69 -14.13
CA MET A 276 36.63 11.48 -14.63
C MET A 276 36.41 12.68 -13.73
N LYS A 277 35.60 13.64 -14.19
CA LYS A 277 35.14 14.73 -13.33
C LYS A 277 34.26 14.14 -12.23
N ALA A 278 34.38 14.70 -11.04
CA ALA A 278 33.59 14.31 -9.89
C ALA A 278 33.29 15.51 -8.99
N THR A 279 32.29 15.32 -8.12
CA THR A 279 31.97 16.23 -7.01
C THR A 279 32.06 15.43 -5.71
N GLY A 280 32.69 15.98 -4.68
CA GLY A 280 32.94 15.25 -3.45
C GLY A 280 33.79 16.01 -2.45
N ILE A 281 34.30 15.28 -1.47
CA ILE A 281 35.09 15.83 -0.36
C ILE A 281 36.31 14.98 -0.05
N ILE A 282 37.27 15.60 0.63
CA ILE A 282 38.45 14.98 1.22
C ILE A 282 38.37 15.22 2.71
N LYS A 283 38.42 14.16 3.53
CA LYS A 283 38.31 14.25 4.99
C LYS A 283 39.32 13.36 5.70
N LYS A 284 39.69 13.71 6.94
CA LYS A 284 40.50 12.83 7.80
C LYS A 284 39.65 11.65 8.25
N ALA A 285 40.20 10.43 8.20
CA ALA A 285 39.43 9.23 8.51
C ALA A 285 38.99 9.16 9.98
N VAL A 286 39.85 9.58 10.91
CA VAL A 286 39.60 9.48 12.36
C VAL A 286 38.65 10.58 12.84
N THR A 287 38.91 11.82 12.47
CA THR A 287 38.12 12.97 12.98
C THR A 287 36.91 13.31 12.13
N SER A 288 36.78 12.72 10.92
CA SER A 288 35.79 13.11 9.90
C SER A 288 35.83 14.59 9.48
N GLU A 289 36.88 15.32 9.87
CA GLU A 289 37.09 16.72 9.50
C GLU A 289 37.26 16.85 7.99
N THR A 290 36.42 17.67 7.35
CA THR A 290 36.53 17.97 5.92
C THR A 290 37.68 18.95 5.67
N VAL A 291 38.63 18.53 4.83
CA VAL A 291 39.86 19.29 4.50
C VAL A 291 39.72 20.00 3.16
N ALA A 292 39.00 19.41 2.22
CA ALA A 292 38.71 20.05 0.94
C ALA A 292 37.38 19.54 0.37
N THR A 293 36.73 20.40 -0.41
CA THR A 293 35.59 20.04 -1.26
C THR A 293 35.99 20.26 -2.72
N PHE A 294 35.40 19.48 -3.62
CA PHE A 294 35.63 19.61 -5.05
C PHE A 294 34.32 19.42 -5.80
N SER A 295 34.12 20.18 -6.88
CA SER A 295 32.88 20.14 -7.65
C SER A 295 33.18 20.12 -9.13
N ASN A 296 32.70 19.08 -9.82
CA ASN A 296 32.82 18.87 -11.25
C ASN A 296 34.26 19.00 -11.80
N VAL A 297 35.25 18.47 -11.07
CA VAL A 297 36.67 18.49 -11.46
C VAL A 297 37.28 17.10 -11.45
N ALA A 298 38.30 16.89 -12.29
CA ALA A 298 39.07 15.64 -12.34
C ALA A 298 40.41 15.75 -11.59
N LYS A 299 40.78 16.94 -11.13
CA LYS A 299 42.00 17.20 -10.36
C LYS A 299 41.63 17.98 -9.11
N VAL A 300 41.99 17.47 -7.96
CA VAL A 300 41.71 18.09 -6.65
C VAL A 300 43.00 18.20 -5.85
N SER A 301 43.12 19.23 -5.03
CA SER A 301 44.18 19.34 -4.04
C SER A 301 43.61 19.76 -2.69
N ALA A 302 44.16 19.20 -1.63
CA ALA A 302 43.83 19.55 -0.25
C ALA A 302 45.09 20.06 0.45
N LEU A 303 44.94 21.11 1.23
CA LEU A 303 45.99 21.68 2.09
C LEU A 303 45.60 21.43 3.54
N PHE A 304 46.53 20.89 4.31
CA PHE A 304 46.37 20.56 5.71
C PHE A 304 47.12 21.62 6.53
N THR A 305 46.44 22.20 7.53
CA THR A 305 46.99 23.27 8.38
C THR A 305 48.04 22.75 9.36
N THR A 306 47.99 21.47 9.71
CA THR A 306 49.01 20.78 10.51
C THR A 306 49.79 19.77 9.67
N PRO A 307 51.08 19.53 9.98
CA PRO A 307 51.83 18.44 9.38
C PRO A 307 51.11 17.11 9.55
N LEU A 308 51.20 16.25 8.54
CA LEU A 308 50.61 14.92 8.56
C LEU A 308 51.67 13.89 8.94
N ASP A 309 51.45 13.17 10.03
CA ASP A 309 52.31 12.08 10.46
C ASP A 309 52.14 10.85 9.56
N SER A 310 53.22 10.06 9.45
CA SER A 310 53.17 8.75 8.79
C SER A 310 52.06 7.88 9.40
N GLY A 311 51.32 7.17 8.55
CA GLY A 311 50.18 6.35 8.95
C GLY A 311 48.84 7.10 9.04
N THR A 312 48.81 8.44 8.96
CA THR A 312 47.56 9.19 8.92
C THR A 312 46.72 8.75 7.71
N VAL A 313 45.43 8.47 7.91
CA VAL A 313 44.51 8.04 6.85
C VAL A 313 43.56 9.17 6.46
N VAL A 314 43.43 9.37 5.15
CA VAL A 314 42.53 10.33 4.53
C VAL A 314 41.54 9.59 3.64
N ILE A 315 40.27 9.99 3.70
CA ILE A 315 39.19 9.50 2.86
C ILE A 315 38.97 10.50 1.74
N VAL A 316 38.92 10.00 0.50
CA VAL A 316 38.44 10.75 -0.66
C VAL A 316 37.15 10.11 -1.11
N GLU A 317 36.05 10.84 -1.04
CA GLU A 317 34.73 10.32 -1.41
C GLU A 317 33.96 11.32 -2.28
N GLY A 318 33.10 10.80 -3.14
CA GLY A 318 32.31 11.64 -4.03
C GLY A 318 31.54 10.85 -5.07
N ARG A 319 31.03 11.59 -6.06
CA ARG A 319 30.28 11.07 -7.20
C ARG A 319 30.96 11.44 -8.51
N GLY A 320 31.32 10.43 -9.29
CA GLY A 320 31.83 10.58 -10.65
C GLY A 320 30.69 10.71 -11.67
N ILE A 321 30.91 11.50 -12.72
CA ILE A 321 29.89 11.82 -13.74
C ILE A 321 29.78 10.81 -14.89
N LYS A 322 30.48 9.68 -14.82
CA LYS A 322 30.41 8.60 -15.82
C LYS A 322 30.09 7.28 -15.12
N GLY A 323 29.33 6.43 -15.80
CA GLY A 323 29.00 5.08 -15.35
C GLY A 323 30.13 4.09 -15.56
N ALA A 324 31.29 4.34 -14.96
CA ALA A 324 32.42 3.43 -14.97
C ALA A 324 33.11 3.47 -13.59
N LYS A 325 33.80 2.40 -13.21
CA LYS A 325 34.57 2.35 -11.96
C LYS A 325 35.55 3.53 -11.90
N MET A 326 35.61 4.19 -10.74
CA MET A 326 36.52 5.30 -10.50
C MET A 326 37.96 4.79 -10.42
N LYS A 327 38.89 5.46 -11.11
CA LYS A 327 40.33 5.24 -10.95
C LYS A 327 40.96 6.55 -10.50
N ALA A 328 41.96 6.47 -9.62
CA ALA A 328 42.61 7.65 -9.08
C ALA A 328 44.13 7.52 -9.05
N LYS A 329 44.82 8.65 -9.10
CA LYS A 329 46.25 8.76 -8.82
C LYS A 329 46.47 9.85 -7.79
N TYR A 330 47.41 9.67 -6.87
CA TYR A 330 47.67 10.62 -5.79
C TYR A 330 49.16 10.89 -5.60
N ALA A 331 49.47 12.05 -5.02
CA ALA A 331 50.79 12.39 -4.51
C ALA A 331 50.66 13.25 -3.25
N TRP A 332 51.56 13.01 -2.30
CA TRP A 332 51.74 13.85 -1.12
C TRP A 332 52.85 14.88 -1.38
N GLY A 333 52.70 16.09 -0.84
CA GLY A 333 53.66 17.18 -0.96
C GLY A 333 53.79 17.75 -2.38
N ASN A 334 55.01 18.14 -2.75
CA ASN A 334 55.36 18.71 -4.07
C ASN A 334 55.85 17.65 -5.08
N ILE A 335 55.53 16.38 -4.84
CA ILE A 335 55.98 15.27 -5.69
C ILE A 335 55.27 15.32 -7.05
N LYS A 336 56.05 15.37 -8.14
CA LYS A 336 55.50 15.39 -9.52
C LYS A 336 54.95 14.03 -9.97
N LYS A 337 55.53 12.92 -9.50
CA LYS A 337 55.13 11.55 -9.89
C LYS A 337 54.02 11.03 -8.97
N LYS A 338 52.82 10.84 -9.52
CA LYS A 338 51.65 10.32 -8.78
C LYS A 338 51.62 8.80 -8.76
N LYS A 339 51.28 8.21 -7.61
CA LYS A 339 51.01 6.78 -7.43
C LYS A 339 49.59 6.47 -7.85
N SER A 340 49.35 5.31 -8.47
CA SER A 340 47.98 4.84 -8.72
C SER A 340 47.35 4.39 -7.41
N VAL A 341 46.07 4.69 -7.19
CA VAL A 341 45.29 4.11 -6.11
C VAL A 341 44.91 2.68 -6.54
N PRO A 342 45.34 1.63 -5.82
CA PRO A 342 44.92 0.26 -6.10
C PRO A 342 43.42 0.09 -5.85
N ASP A 343 42.78 -0.82 -6.60
CA ASP A 343 41.35 -1.12 -6.44
C ASP A 343 41.00 -1.59 -5.02
N SER A 344 41.94 -2.25 -4.32
CA SER A 344 41.78 -2.70 -2.93
C SER A 344 41.63 -1.58 -1.90
N LEU A 345 42.00 -0.34 -2.26
CA LEU A 345 41.82 0.82 -1.37
C LEU A 345 40.47 1.52 -1.54
N PHE A 346 39.69 1.15 -2.56
CA PHE A 346 38.33 1.65 -2.72
C PHE A 346 37.38 0.91 -1.78
N THR A 347 36.81 1.65 -0.83
CA THR A 347 35.79 1.15 0.09
C THR A 347 34.38 1.26 -0.49
N LYS A 348 34.19 2.09 -1.54
CA LYS A 348 32.92 2.21 -2.28
C LYS A 348 33.19 2.43 -3.77
N GLN A 349 32.46 1.71 -4.63
CA GLN A 349 32.49 1.78 -6.11
C GLN A 349 31.08 1.47 -6.69
N THR A 350 30.04 2.14 -6.18
CA THR A 350 28.65 1.84 -6.55
C THR A 350 28.28 2.53 -7.86
N LEU A 351 28.11 1.76 -8.93
CA LEU A 351 27.58 2.27 -10.20
C LEU A 351 26.11 2.67 -10.05
N LEU A 352 25.76 3.85 -10.55
CA LEU A 352 24.42 4.41 -10.45
C LEU A 352 23.73 4.36 -11.82
N LEU A 353 22.54 3.78 -11.83
CA LEU A 353 21.66 3.75 -13.00
C LEU A 353 20.79 5.03 -13.05
N PRO A 354 20.36 5.47 -14.24
CA PRO A 354 19.42 6.58 -14.37
C PRO A 354 18.03 6.16 -13.86
N LYS A 355 17.18 7.13 -13.53
CA LYS A 355 15.78 6.83 -13.18
C LYS A 355 14.98 6.50 -14.45
N PRO A 356 14.02 5.56 -14.38
CA PRO A 356 13.03 5.34 -15.44
C PRO A 356 12.23 6.59 -15.76
N ASN A 357 11.53 6.49 -16.88
CA ASN A 357 10.41 7.36 -17.19
C ASN A 357 9.20 6.55 -17.68
N LEU A 358 8.09 7.23 -17.98
CA LEU A 358 6.86 6.57 -18.42
C LEU A 358 6.97 5.87 -19.78
N HIS A 359 7.90 6.27 -20.64
CA HIS A 359 8.16 5.51 -21.86
C HIS A 359 8.74 4.13 -21.54
N ASN A 360 9.56 3.98 -20.49
CA ASN A 360 9.98 2.65 -20.04
C ASN A 360 8.77 1.79 -19.64
N VAL A 361 7.79 2.36 -18.93
CA VAL A 361 6.55 1.64 -18.56
C VAL A 361 5.80 1.19 -19.81
N GLY A 362 5.66 2.07 -20.80
CA GLY A 362 4.98 1.76 -22.05
C GLY A 362 5.65 0.65 -22.88
N GLU A 363 6.98 0.71 -23.02
CA GLU A 363 7.73 -0.36 -23.70
C GLU A 363 7.58 -1.70 -22.96
N ASP A 364 7.68 -1.69 -21.63
CA ASP A 364 7.46 -2.88 -20.80
C ASP A 364 6.05 -3.48 -20.98
N LEU A 365 5.01 -2.65 -21.11
CA LEU A 365 3.66 -3.13 -21.42
C LEU A 365 3.59 -3.82 -22.79
N THR A 366 4.40 -3.38 -23.75
CA THR A 366 4.50 -4.06 -25.06
C THR A 366 5.17 -5.43 -24.90
N ILE A 367 6.26 -5.52 -24.14
CA ILE A 367 6.96 -6.78 -23.84
C ILE A 367 6.03 -7.77 -23.13
N LEU A 368 5.21 -7.28 -22.20
CA LEU A 368 4.25 -8.07 -21.43
C LEU A 368 2.97 -8.44 -22.22
N ARG A 369 2.91 -8.14 -23.51
CA ARG A 369 1.76 -8.43 -24.39
C ARG A 369 0.45 -7.78 -23.92
N ALA A 370 0.53 -6.63 -23.25
CA ALA A 370 -0.65 -5.80 -22.94
C ALA A 370 -1.24 -5.12 -24.18
N PHE A 371 -0.52 -5.18 -25.30
CA PHE A 371 -0.99 -4.77 -26.62
C PHE A 371 -1.20 -6.02 -27.51
N PRO A 372 -2.13 -5.99 -28.48
CA PRO A 372 -2.92 -4.83 -28.89
C PRO A 372 -4.10 -4.55 -27.95
N PHE A 373 -4.47 -3.26 -27.84
CA PHE A 373 -5.79 -2.88 -27.36
C PHE A 373 -6.42 -1.86 -28.32
N THR A 374 -7.74 -1.74 -28.25
CA THR A 374 -8.52 -0.91 -29.17
C THR A 374 -9.21 0.23 -28.43
N ILE A 375 -9.36 1.37 -29.08
CA ILE A 375 -10.24 2.47 -28.65
C ILE A 375 -11.37 2.63 -29.67
N GLY A 376 -12.61 2.78 -29.17
CA GLY A 376 -13.81 2.82 -30.01
C GLY A 376 -14.36 1.43 -30.32
N ALA A 377 -14.79 1.19 -31.57
CA ALA A 377 -15.29 -0.12 -31.99
C ALA A 377 -14.23 -1.22 -31.84
N SER A 378 -14.64 -2.48 -31.67
CA SER A 378 -13.71 -3.61 -31.58
C SER A 378 -12.92 -3.85 -32.88
N SER A 379 -13.52 -3.53 -34.03
CA SER A 379 -12.89 -3.62 -35.36
C SER A 379 -13.57 -2.70 -36.38
N GLY A 380 -12.91 -2.45 -37.52
CA GLY A 380 -13.51 -1.73 -38.64
C GLY A 380 -13.58 -0.20 -38.45
N ALA A 381 -14.64 0.41 -38.97
CA ALA A 381 -14.87 1.86 -38.82
C ALA A 381 -14.91 2.28 -37.34
N HIS A 382 -14.69 3.57 -37.07
CA HIS A 382 -14.76 4.13 -35.71
C HIS A 382 -13.86 3.42 -34.67
N SER A 383 -12.71 2.88 -35.10
CA SER A 383 -11.81 2.15 -34.21
C SER A 383 -10.33 2.44 -34.44
N VAL A 384 -9.56 2.42 -33.34
CA VAL A 384 -8.10 2.56 -33.34
C VAL A 384 -7.48 1.39 -32.59
N ALA A 385 -6.86 0.45 -33.30
CA ALA A 385 -6.17 -0.71 -32.72
C ALA A 385 -4.68 -0.42 -32.56
N LEU A 386 -4.26 -0.10 -31.34
CA LEU A 386 -2.88 0.20 -31.00
C LEU A 386 -2.14 -1.11 -30.81
N LYS A 387 -1.22 -1.45 -31.71
CA LYS A 387 -0.51 -2.73 -31.69
C LYS A 387 0.72 -2.77 -30.79
N LYS A 388 1.26 -1.60 -30.48
CA LYS A 388 2.45 -1.41 -29.64
C LYS A 388 2.42 -0.03 -29.00
N TYR A 389 3.23 0.15 -27.96
CA TYR A 389 3.30 1.43 -27.25
C TYR A 389 3.70 2.61 -28.13
N SER A 390 4.56 2.42 -29.14
CA SER A 390 4.91 3.52 -30.05
C SER A 390 3.69 4.09 -30.80
N ASN A 391 2.69 3.24 -31.12
CA ASN A 391 1.45 3.70 -31.72
C ASN A 391 0.62 4.52 -30.73
N ALA A 392 0.54 4.08 -29.47
CA ALA A 392 -0.12 4.82 -28.41
C ALA A 392 0.56 6.19 -28.17
N SER A 393 1.89 6.21 -28.04
CA SER A 393 2.67 7.43 -27.85
C SER A 393 2.48 8.42 -29.01
N ASN A 394 2.51 7.96 -30.26
CA ASN A 394 2.26 8.80 -31.44
C ASN A 394 0.81 9.29 -31.51
N SER A 395 -0.12 8.57 -30.89
CA SER A 395 -1.53 8.96 -30.82
C SER A 395 -1.75 10.01 -29.73
N LEU A 396 -0.99 9.99 -28.63
CA LEU A 396 -1.05 11.06 -27.62
C LEU A 396 -0.38 12.36 -28.10
N TYR A 397 0.76 12.23 -28.78
CA TYR A 397 1.59 13.38 -29.18
C TYR A 397 2.39 13.10 -30.45
N LYS A 398 2.26 13.98 -31.44
CA LYS A 398 3.03 13.89 -32.70
C LYS A 398 3.36 15.26 -33.23
N LYS A 399 4.61 15.45 -33.68
CA LYS A 399 5.12 16.72 -34.25
C LYS A 399 4.78 17.96 -33.40
N ARG A 400 4.95 17.85 -32.07
CA ARG A 400 4.70 18.94 -31.12
C ARG A 400 3.24 19.36 -30.92
N LEU A 401 2.30 18.52 -31.32
CA LEU A 401 0.87 18.75 -31.12
C LEU A 401 0.30 17.73 -30.14
N PHE A 402 -0.66 18.20 -29.35
CA PHE A 402 -1.56 17.39 -28.52
C PHE A 402 -2.95 17.41 -29.14
N HIS A 403 -3.79 16.48 -28.71
CA HIS A 403 -5.22 16.66 -28.92
C HIS A 403 -5.72 17.80 -28.03
N SER A 404 -6.37 18.79 -28.63
CA SER A 404 -7.02 19.96 -28.01
C SER A 404 -8.43 20.20 -28.53
N GLY A 405 -8.87 19.40 -29.51
CA GLY A 405 -10.17 19.50 -30.14
C GLY A 405 -11.30 18.99 -29.23
N PRO A 406 -12.55 19.42 -29.52
CA PRO A 406 -13.70 19.11 -28.67
C PRO A 406 -13.97 17.59 -28.58
N PRO A 407 -14.54 17.12 -27.46
CA PRO A 407 -14.87 15.72 -27.26
C PRO A 407 -15.98 15.29 -28.23
N ARG A 408 -15.66 14.33 -29.10
CA ARG A 408 -16.60 13.77 -30.08
C ARG A 408 -16.27 12.32 -30.38
N CYS A 409 -17.20 11.58 -30.96
CA CYS A 409 -16.94 10.20 -31.36
C CYS A 409 -15.97 10.13 -32.56
N LEU A 410 -15.53 8.94 -32.96
CA LEU A 410 -14.61 8.75 -34.08
C LEU A 410 -15.34 8.80 -35.44
N ASP A 411 -16.01 9.91 -35.73
CA ASP A 411 -16.89 10.09 -36.90
C ASP A 411 -16.13 10.51 -38.16
N THR A 412 -15.46 11.66 -38.11
CA THR A 412 -14.85 12.35 -39.26
C THR A 412 -13.45 12.83 -38.92
N LEU A 413 -12.50 12.60 -39.81
CA LEU A 413 -11.13 13.08 -39.67
C LEU A 413 -11.07 14.61 -39.84
N ASN A 414 -9.95 15.23 -39.45
CA ASN A 414 -9.75 16.68 -39.55
C ASN A 414 -9.87 17.22 -40.99
N ASN A 415 -9.72 16.36 -42.00
CA ASN A 415 -9.89 16.71 -43.42
C ASN A 415 -11.34 16.53 -43.93
N GLY A 416 -12.31 16.28 -43.03
CA GLY A 416 -13.72 16.07 -43.34
C GLY A 416 -14.08 14.69 -43.89
N LYS A 417 -13.10 13.78 -44.06
CA LYS A 417 -13.38 12.42 -44.53
C LYS A 417 -13.93 11.54 -43.40
N PRO A 418 -14.88 10.64 -43.68
CA PRO A 418 -15.42 9.72 -42.68
C PRO A 418 -14.36 8.71 -42.21
N PHE A 419 -14.51 8.24 -40.97
CA PHE A 419 -13.64 7.25 -40.32
C PHE A 419 -14.01 5.81 -40.73
N LEU A 420 -13.67 5.43 -41.97
CA LEU A 420 -14.21 4.20 -42.60
C LEU A 420 -13.47 2.90 -42.26
N LYS A 421 -12.29 2.95 -41.64
CA LYS A 421 -11.47 1.75 -41.38
C LYS A 421 -10.72 1.87 -40.06
N GLN A 422 -10.31 0.72 -39.53
CA GLN A 422 -9.52 0.66 -38.32
C GLN A 422 -8.14 1.27 -38.56
N LEU A 423 -7.74 2.21 -37.71
CA LEU A 423 -6.42 2.82 -37.76
C LEU A 423 -5.49 2.17 -36.73
N SER A 424 -4.21 2.05 -37.06
CA SER A 424 -3.19 1.51 -36.14
C SER A 424 -2.61 2.58 -35.19
N GLU A 425 -2.88 3.85 -35.46
CA GLU A 425 -2.56 5.02 -34.64
C GLU A 425 -3.49 6.18 -35.04
N LEU A 426 -3.78 7.09 -34.13
CA LEU A 426 -4.60 8.28 -34.38
C LEU A 426 -3.92 9.51 -33.80
N SER A 427 -3.15 10.23 -34.63
CA SER A 427 -2.42 11.40 -34.17
C SER A 427 -3.27 12.68 -34.19
N PRO A 428 -2.92 13.72 -33.40
CA PRO A 428 -3.69 14.97 -33.35
C PRO A 428 -3.84 15.68 -34.70
N GLN A 429 -2.90 15.45 -35.64
CA GLN A 429 -2.97 16.00 -37.00
C GLN A 429 -4.06 15.34 -37.85
N VAL A 430 -4.35 14.07 -37.57
CA VAL A 430 -5.31 13.26 -38.33
C VAL A 430 -6.72 13.46 -37.78
N HIS A 431 -6.88 13.48 -36.46
CA HIS A 431 -8.15 13.67 -35.78
C HIS A 431 -7.92 14.33 -34.43
N ASP A 432 -8.19 15.63 -34.32
CA ASP A 432 -8.03 16.35 -33.06
C ASP A 432 -9.25 16.12 -32.15
N ASN A 433 -9.03 15.53 -30.98
CA ASN A 433 -10.08 15.04 -30.08
C ASN A 433 -9.49 14.75 -28.70
N GLU A 434 -9.72 15.65 -27.75
CA GLU A 434 -9.14 15.55 -26.40
C GLU A 434 -9.67 14.32 -25.64
N LEU A 435 -10.94 13.94 -25.82
CA LEU A 435 -11.53 12.77 -25.17
C LEU A 435 -10.84 11.47 -25.57
N PHE A 436 -10.47 11.33 -26.85
CA PHE A 436 -9.71 10.18 -27.31
C PHE A 436 -8.34 10.09 -26.60
N ALA A 437 -7.62 11.22 -26.47
CA ALA A 437 -6.33 11.23 -25.82
C ALA A 437 -6.41 10.93 -24.32
N GLU A 438 -7.42 11.48 -23.64
CA GLU A 438 -7.65 11.23 -22.21
C GLU A 438 -8.07 9.77 -21.94
N LEU A 439 -8.94 9.19 -22.77
CA LEU A 439 -9.26 7.77 -22.67
C LEU A 439 -8.04 6.88 -22.94
N LEU A 440 -7.21 7.24 -23.93
CA LEU A 440 -5.97 6.53 -24.21
C LEU A 440 -5.02 6.55 -22.99
N ALA A 441 -4.86 7.71 -22.34
CA ALA A 441 -4.07 7.82 -21.12
C ALA A 441 -4.67 7.00 -19.98
N LEU A 442 -6.00 7.00 -19.81
CA LEU A 442 -6.68 6.20 -18.78
C LEU A 442 -6.47 4.70 -18.99
N LYS A 443 -6.63 4.21 -20.23
CA LYS A 443 -6.35 2.81 -20.56
C LYS A 443 -4.89 2.43 -20.31
N LEU A 444 -3.95 3.31 -20.63
CA LEU A 444 -2.53 3.08 -20.30
C LEU A 444 -2.30 3.04 -18.78
N ASN A 445 -2.99 3.88 -18.00
CA ASN A 445 -2.93 3.84 -16.53
C ASN A 445 -3.50 2.53 -15.97
N ILE A 446 -4.66 2.08 -16.48
CA ILE A 446 -5.30 0.81 -16.10
C ILE A 446 -4.38 -0.37 -16.44
N LEU A 447 -3.82 -0.41 -17.66
CA LEU A 447 -2.88 -1.45 -18.06
C LEU A 447 -1.60 -1.41 -17.21
N ALA A 448 -1.04 -0.22 -16.95
CA ALA A 448 0.12 -0.08 -16.07
C ALA A 448 -0.16 -0.62 -14.66
N SER A 449 -1.34 -0.35 -14.09
CA SER A 449 -1.77 -0.89 -12.79
C SER A 449 -1.94 -2.42 -12.83
N SER A 450 -2.65 -2.93 -13.85
CA SER A 450 -2.94 -4.37 -14.03
C SER A 450 -1.68 -5.21 -14.24
N TYR A 451 -0.69 -4.65 -14.94
CA TYR A 451 0.61 -5.28 -15.17
C TYR A 451 1.67 -4.87 -14.14
N LEU A 452 1.26 -4.41 -12.95
CA LEU A 452 2.12 -4.07 -11.81
C LEU A 452 3.27 -3.11 -12.16
N LYS A 453 3.09 -2.25 -13.15
CA LYS A 453 4.00 -1.15 -13.46
C LYS A 453 3.70 0.07 -12.61
N PHE A 454 2.43 0.28 -12.31
CA PHE A 454 1.94 1.11 -11.22
C PHE A 454 1.41 0.19 -10.11
N PRO A 455 1.13 0.73 -8.91
CA PRO A 455 0.36 -0.01 -7.91
C PRO A 455 -0.95 -0.55 -8.49
N TYR A 456 -1.31 -1.75 -8.08
CA TYR A 456 -2.49 -2.47 -8.55
C TYR A 456 -3.81 -1.83 -8.08
N GLY A 457 -4.93 -2.16 -8.75
CA GLY A 457 -6.28 -1.84 -8.29
C GLY A 457 -6.91 -0.57 -8.87
N LEU A 458 -6.26 0.12 -9.81
CA LEU A 458 -6.83 1.35 -10.38
C LEU A 458 -8.18 1.11 -11.07
N ALA A 459 -8.33 -0.02 -11.77
CA ALA A 459 -9.55 -0.43 -12.46
C ALA A 459 -10.74 -0.61 -11.50
N ASP A 460 -10.45 -1.03 -10.27
CA ASP A 460 -11.42 -1.43 -9.25
C ASP A 460 -11.95 -0.25 -8.43
N LEU A 461 -11.29 0.90 -8.49
CA LEU A 461 -11.73 2.10 -7.80
C LEU A 461 -13.10 2.55 -8.32
N VAL A 462 -13.94 3.01 -7.40
CA VAL A 462 -15.27 3.51 -7.68
C VAL A 462 -15.23 5.03 -7.74
N TYR A 463 -15.76 5.59 -8.83
CA TYR A 463 -15.97 7.02 -8.95
C TYR A 463 -17.19 7.44 -8.14
N ASP A 464 -17.02 8.45 -7.29
CA ASP A 464 -18.10 8.94 -6.45
C ASP A 464 -17.91 10.43 -6.14
N ASN A 465 -18.45 11.27 -7.02
CA ASN A 465 -18.40 12.71 -6.91
C ASN A 465 -19.61 13.29 -6.17
N SER A 466 -20.31 12.49 -5.34
CA SER A 466 -21.58 12.89 -4.70
C SER A 466 -21.48 14.14 -3.82
N ASN A 467 -20.28 14.47 -3.35
CA ASN A 467 -20.02 15.66 -2.55
C ASN A 467 -20.15 16.97 -3.37
N ASP A 468 -19.76 16.93 -4.66
CA ASP A 468 -19.77 18.09 -5.55
C ASP A 468 -20.97 18.06 -6.51
N ASP A 469 -21.33 16.87 -7.03
CA ASP A 469 -22.51 16.66 -7.87
C ASP A 469 -23.15 15.28 -7.59
N VAL A 470 -24.25 15.30 -6.82
CA VAL A 470 -25.04 14.11 -6.49
C VAL A 470 -25.67 13.45 -7.73
N ASN A 471 -25.89 14.21 -8.81
CA ASN A 471 -26.51 13.72 -10.04
C ASN A 471 -25.48 13.34 -11.10
N ASP A 472 -24.18 13.31 -10.77
CA ASP A 472 -23.16 12.88 -11.71
C ASP A 472 -23.50 11.45 -12.19
N PRO A 473 -23.64 11.25 -13.52
CA PRO A 473 -24.12 10.00 -14.07
C PRO A 473 -23.14 8.84 -13.89
N PHE A 474 -21.92 9.07 -13.40
CA PHE A 474 -20.92 8.02 -13.14
C PHE A 474 -20.73 7.71 -11.67
N ASN A 475 -21.47 8.37 -10.76
CA ASN A 475 -21.43 8.03 -9.33
C ASN A 475 -21.76 6.55 -9.11
N GLY A 476 -20.84 5.84 -8.45
CA GLY A 476 -20.95 4.41 -8.17
C GLY A 476 -20.36 3.49 -9.24
N ASP A 477 -19.93 3.99 -10.39
CA ASP A 477 -19.28 3.17 -11.42
C ASP A 477 -17.80 2.92 -11.11
N ARG A 478 -17.27 1.78 -11.56
CA ARG A 478 -15.83 1.51 -11.50
C ARG A 478 -15.09 2.25 -12.60
N VAL A 479 -13.82 2.58 -12.35
CA VAL A 479 -12.95 3.24 -13.33
C VAL A 479 -12.88 2.47 -14.66
N GLU A 480 -12.85 1.13 -14.62
CA GLU A 480 -12.87 0.30 -15.83
C GLU A 480 -14.19 0.40 -16.61
N ASP A 481 -15.32 0.42 -15.90
CA ASP A 481 -16.64 0.55 -16.51
C ASP A 481 -16.80 1.92 -17.18
N ILE A 482 -16.31 2.99 -16.53
CA ILE A 482 -16.26 4.34 -17.10
C ILE A 482 -15.45 4.36 -18.40
N ALA A 483 -14.28 3.73 -18.42
CA ALA A 483 -13.47 3.64 -19.64
C ALA A 483 -14.23 2.91 -20.77
N ALA A 484 -14.96 1.84 -20.46
CA ALA A 484 -15.77 1.10 -21.41
C ALA A 484 -16.95 1.91 -21.96
N TYR A 485 -17.65 2.70 -21.12
CA TYR A 485 -18.71 3.61 -21.58
C TYR A 485 -18.16 4.65 -22.56
N VAL A 486 -16.97 5.19 -22.30
CA VAL A 486 -16.35 6.19 -23.18
C VAL A 486 -15.89 5.55 -24.50
N ASP A 487 -15.39 4.31 -24.50
CA ASP A 487 -15.13 3.58 -25.75
C ASP A 487 -16.39 3.43 -26.59
N GLN A 488 -17.50 3.05 -25.95
CA GLN A 488 -18.78 2.91 -26.62
C GLN A 488 -19.24 4.24 -27.23
N PHE A 489 -19.06 5.36 -26.50
CA PHE A 489 -19.27 6.70 -27.05
C PHE A 489 -18.39 6.95 -28.28
N LEU A 490 -17.09 6.64 -28.21
CA LEU A 490 -16.15 6.86 -29.30
C LEU A 490 -16.43 6.01 -30.56
N ASN A 491 -17.15 4.89 -30.43
CA ASN A 491 -17.63 4.07 -31.55
C ASN A 491 -18.73 4.74 -32.39
N CYS A 492 -19.24 5.93 -32.02
CA CYS A 492 -20.35 6.61 -32.72
C CYS A 492 -21.65 5.77 -32.80
N GLY A 493 -21.83 4.80 -31.90
CA GLY A 493 -23.05 4.01 -31.78
C GLY A 493 -24.11 4.67 -30.90
N ASN A 494 -25.03 3.88 -30.34
CA ASN A 494 -25.99 4.38 -29.36
C ASN A 494 -25.24 4.87 -28.10
N PHE A 495 -25.44 6.14 -27.78
CA PHE A 495 -24.82 6.82 -26.64
C PHE A 495 -25.29 6.18 -25.33
N PRO A 496 -24.39 5.56 -24.54
CA PRO A 496 -24.76 5.08 -23.22
C PRO A 496 -25.16 6.27 -22.33
N ARG A 497 -26.23 6.08 -21.53
CA ARG A 497 -26.74 6.99 -20.49
C ARG A 497 -27.24 8.39 -20.93
N GLY A 498 -27.16 8.75 -22.21
CA GLY A 498 -27.64 10.06 -22.71
C GLY A 498 -26.83 11.26 -22.19
N THR A 499 -25.65 11.01 -21.63
CA THR A 499 -24.73 12.01 -21.07
C THR A 499 -23.97 12.75 -22.17
N ASP A 500 -23.64 14.02 -21.95
CA ASP A 500 -22.85 14.81 -22.90
C ASP A 500 -21.37 14.40 -22.96
N SER A 501 -20.72 14.69 -24.09
CA SER A 501 -19.32 14.34 -24.34
C SER A 501 -18.32 15.09 -23.46
N THR A 502 -18.74 16.23 -22.92
CA THR A 502 -17.95 17.05 -21.99
C THR A 502 -17.85 16.44 -20.62
N THR A 503 -18.90 15.78 -20.13
CA THR A 503 -18.92 15.08 -18.84
C THR A 503 -17.97 13.89 -18.86
N TYR A 504 -17.99 13.09 -19.94
CA TYR A 504 -17.02 12.02 -20.15
C TYR A 504 -15.58 12.54 -20.07
N LEU A 505 -15.31 13.68 -20.72
CA LEU A 505 -13.99 14.29 -20.73
C LEU A 505 -13.55 14.75 -19.33
N SER A 506 -14.42 15.43 -18.58
CA SER A 506 -14.10 15.89 -17.22
C SER A 506 -13.85 14.75 -16.26
N VAL A 507 -14.68 13.70 -16.28
CA VAL A 507 -14.52 12.52 -15.41
C VAL A 507 -13.19 11.81 -15.66
N ILE A 508 -12.85 11.54 -16.93
CA ILE A 508 -11.57 10.88 -17.25
C ILE A 508 -10.38 11.76 -16.88
N LYS A 509 -10.45 13.08 -17.10
CA LYS A 509 -9.38 14.02 -16.69
C LYS A 509 -9.16 14.00 -15.18
N ASN A 510 -10.25 13.96 -14.41
CA ASN A 510 -10.20 13.85 -12.96
C ASN A 510 -9.50 12.55 -12.55
N ILE A 511 -9.92 11.40 -13.10
CA ILE A 511 -9.29 10.10 -12.81
C ILE A 511 -7.80 10.08 -13.20
N ASN A 512 -7.45 10.53 -14.41
CA ASN A 512 -6.05 10.58 -14.87
C ASN A 512 -5.17 11.46 -13.99
N SER A 513 -5.73 12.51 -13.38
CA SER A 513 -5.01 13.46 -12.55
C SER A 513 -4.98 13.08 -11.06
N ALA A 514 -5.90 12.23 -10.59
CA ALA A 514 -6.10 11.89 -9.18
C ALA A 514 -4.79 11.47 -8.49
N PHE A 515 -4.03 10.57 -9.12
CA PHE A 515 -2.78 10.05 -8.58
C PHE A 515 -1.57 10.42 -9.46
N ALA A 516 -1.70 11.50 -10.24
CA ALA A 516 -0.64 11.97 -11.11
C ALA A 516 0.42 12.72 -10.30
N ASP A 517 1.67 12.42 -10.58
CA ASP A 517 2.79 13.14 -9.97
C ASP A 517 3.97 13.30 -10.92
N SER A 518 4.65 14.44 -10.79
CA SER A 518 5.81 14.76 -11.62
C SER A 518 7.05 13.93 -11.27
N THR A 519 7.10 13.36 -10.06
CA THR A 519 8.18 12.48 -9.65
C THR A 519 7.92 11.06 -10.14
N VAL A 520 8.94 10.52 -10.81
CA VAL A 520 9.00 9.11 -11.19
C VAL A 520 10.00 8.48 -10.23
N ASP A 521 9.47 7.66 -9.32
CA ASP A 521 10.26 6.88 -8.38
C ASP A 521 9.89 5.40 -8.49
N THR A 522 10.82 4.53 -8.10
CA THR A 522 10.74 3.10 -8.39
C THR A 522 10.99 2.21 -7.21
N LEU A 523 10.24 1.11 -7.17
CA LEU A 523 10.54 -0.03 -6.32
C LEU A 523 11.66 -0.89 -6.92
N CYS A 524 11.70 -1.04 -8.26
CA CYS A 524 12.84 -1.65 -8.92
C CYS A 524 13.09 -1.14 -10.34
N TRP A 525 14.37 -0.91 -10.65
CA TRP A 525 14.89 -0.53 -11.98
C TRP A 525 15.82 -1.60 -12.59
N SER A 526 16.45 -2.43 -11.76
CA SER A 526 17.42 -3.48 -12.15
C SER A 526 16.90 -4.91 -11.96
N CYS A 527 15.64 -5.09 -11.57
CA CYS A 527 14.99 -6.40 -11.50
C CYS A 527 14.43 -6.75 -12.88
N THR A 528 14.01 -8.00 -13.06
CA THR A 528 13.29 -8.49 -14.24
C THR A 528 12.00 -7.71 -14.59
N ARG A 529 11.55 -6.75 -13.76
CA ARG A 529 10.33 -5.96 -13.98
C ARG A 529 10.48 -4.53 -13.43
N LEU A 530 10.31 -3.52 -14.29
CA LEU A 530 10.12 -2.12 -13.84
C LEU A 530 8.83 -2.00 -13.04
N MET A 531 8.89 -1.36 -11.87
CA MET A 531 7.73 -1.01 -11.05
C MET A 531 7.90 0.38 -10.45
N LEU A 532 6.96 1.28 -10.72
CA LEU A 532 6.91 2.62 -10.12
C LEU A 532 6.18 2.57 -8.77
N THR A 533 6.63 3.38 -7.81
CA THR A 533 5.98 3.53 -6.51
C THR A 533 4.63 4.25 -6.63
N GLY A 534 3.68 4.01 -5.72
CA GLY A 534 2.50 4.86 -5.59
C GLY A 534 2.85 6.25 -5.05
N VAL A 535 1.94 7.22 -5.22
CA VAL A 535 2.17 8.63 -4.83
C VAL A 535 1.24 9.05 -3.70
N ARG A 536 -0.05 8.74 -3.81
CA ARG A 536 -1.10 9.21 -2.89
C ARG A 536 -2.07 8.08 -2.56
N THR A 537 -2.68 8.18 -1.39
CA THR A 537 -3.75 7.25 -0.99
C THR A 537 -5.08 7.63 -1.63
N VAL A 538 -5.99 6.68 -1.77
CA VAL A 538 -7.34 6.94 -2.32
C VAL A 538 -8.14 7.93 -1.45
N ASN A 539 -7.92 7.93 -0.13
CA ASN A 539 -8.61 8.81 0.81
C ASN A 539 -8.25 10.29 0.65
N GLU A 540 -7.17 10.60 -0.07
CA GLU A 540 -6.83 11.97 -0.45
C GLU A 540 -7.63 12.48 -1.66
N ILE A 541 -8.40 11.60 -2.33
CA ILE A 541 -9.17 11.91 -3.54
C ILE A 541 -10.66 11.95 -3.20
N SER A 542 -11.27 13.12 -3.30
CA SER A 542 -12.67 13.33 -2.90
C SER A 542 -13.71 12.62 -3.76
N TYR A 543 -13.34 12.23 -4.98
CA TYR A 543 -14.22 11.63 -5.98
C TYR A 543 -13.87 10.18 -6.36
N LEU A 544 -12.99 9.53 -5.58
CA LEU A 544 -12.65 8.12 -5.74
C LEU A 544 -12.68 7.42 -4.39
N ARG A 545 -13.16 6.18 -4.37
CA ARG A 545 -13.13 5.30 -3.19
C ARG A 545 -12.84 3.86 -3.57
N GLU A 546 -12.44 3.07 -2.60
CA GLU A 546 -12.33 1.62 -2.77
C GLU A 546 -13.72 1.00 -2.88
N SER A 547 -13.86 -0.03 -3.72
CA SER A 547 -15.12 -0.76 -3.81
C SER A 547 -15.37 -1.55 -2.51
N PRO A 548 -16.56 -1.45 -1.88
CA PRO A 548 -16.90 -2.20 -0.67
C PRO A 548 -16.86 -3.73 -0.84
N THR A 549 -16.96 -4.20 -2.09
CA THR A 549 -16.92 -5.62 -2.46
C THR A 549 -15.57 -6.07 -3.02
N ALA A 550 -14.66 -5.14 -3.27
CA ALA A 550 -13.30 -5.49 -3.67
C ALA A 550 -12.51 -5.86 -2.42
N THR A 551 -12.38 -7.16 -2.13
CA THR A 551 -11.08 -7.60 -1.61
C THR A 551 -10.07 -7.22 -2.70
N PRO A 552 -9.05 -6.38 -2.44
CA PRO A 552 -7.94 -6.19 -3.37
C PRO A 552 -7.20 -7.53 -3.46
N HIS A 553 -7.73 -8.44 -4.26
CA HIS A 553 -7.05 -9.63 -4.66
C HIS A 553 -6.22 -9.19 -5.84
N ALA A 554 -4.90 -9.08 -5.64
CA ALA A 554 -4.01 -9.25 -6.76
C ALA A 554 -4.28 -10.67 -7.28
N GLU A 555 -5.24 -10.81 -8.20
CA GLU A 555 -5.13 -11.87 -9.17
C GLU A 555 -3.80 -11.58 -9.86
N PHE A 556 -2.75 -12.25 -9.40
CA PHE A 556 -1.59 -12.46 -10.22
C PHE A 556 -2.14 -13.17 -11.45
N LEU A 557 -2.54 -12.39 -12.47
CA LEU A 557 -2.60 -12.89 -13.82
C LEU A 557 -1.26 -13.61 -13.97
N PRO A 558 -1.26 -14.93 -14.24
CA PRO A 558 -0.02 -15.66 -14.43
C PRO A 558 0.73 -14.87 -15.48
N ILE A 559 1.78 -14.20 -15.03
CA ILE A 559 2.64 -13.41 -15.90
C ILE A 559 3.10 -14.47 -16.90
N PRO A 560 2.85 -14.32 -18.21
CA PRO A 560 3.52 -15.19 -19.16
C PRO A 560 4.99 -15.04 -18.82
N SER A 561 5.60 -16.11 -18.29
CA SER A 561 7.03 -16.13 -18.07
C SER A 561 7.62 -15.76 -19.42
N VAL A 562 8.18 -14.56 -19.51
CA VAL A 562 9.02 -14.20 -20.64
C VAL A 562 10.22 -15.10 -20.44
N GLU A 563 10.14 -16.32 -20.97
CA GLU A 563 11.27 -17.22 -21.08
C GLU A 563 12.24 -16.47 -21.98
N ILE A 564 13.21 -15.81 -21.37
CA ILE A 564 14.37 -15.31 -22.09
C ILE A 564 14.98 -16.56 -22.70
N PRO A 565 15.05 -16.64 -24.04
CA PRO A 565 15.60 -17.81 -24.69
C PRO A 565 17.01 -18.04 -24.17
N ASN A 566 17.32 -19.24 -23.69
CA ASN A 566 18.66 -19.52 -23.15
C ASN A 566 19.75 -19.41 -24.22
N ASP A 567 19.37 -19.60 -25.49
CA ASP A 567 20.29 -19.67 -26.64
C ASP A 567 19.85 -18.77 -27.81
N PHE A 568 20.85 -18.40 -28.60
CA PHE A 568 20.63 -17.85 -29.94
C PHE A 568 20.09 -18.92 -30.87
N SER A 569 19.01 -18.64 -31.59
CA SER A 569 18.46 -19.57 -32.57
C SER A 569 17.87 -18.87 -33.78
N LEU A 570 17.87 -19.58 -34.92
CA LEU A 570 17.17 -19.20 -36.13
C LEU A 570 16.22 -20.34 -36.49
N GLU A 571 14.92 -20.06 -36.47
CA GLU A 571 13.91 -21.05 -36.80
C GLU A 571 13.70 -21.18 -38.30
N GLN A 572 13.03 -22.27 -38.68
CA GLN A 572 12.57 -22.44 -40.05
C GLN A 572 11.43 -21.46 -40.36
N ASN A 573 11.48 -20.82 -41.52
CA ASN A 573 10.44 -19.89 -41.93
C ASN A 573 9.08 -20.60 -42.05
N TYR A 574 7.99 -19.93 -41.69
CA TYR A 574 6.65 -20.49 -41.78
C TYR A 574 5.66 -19.52 -42.46
N PRO A 575 4.88 -19.98 -43.46
CA PRO A 575 4.92 -21.32 -44.08
C PRO A 575 6.22 -21.56 -44.89
N ASN A 576 6.59 -22.81 -45.13
CA ASN A 576 7.64 -23.23 -46.06
C ASN A 576 7.28 -24.61 -46.65
N PRO A 577 6.95 -24.73 -47.96
CA PRO A 577 6.98 -23.68 -48.98
C PRO A 577 6.01 -22.51 -48.74
N PHE A 578 6.27 -21.35 -49.32
CA PHE A 578 5.46 -20.14 -49.15
C PHE A 578 5.05 -19.48 -50.47
N ASN A 579 3.96 -18.70 -50.45
CA ASN A 579 3.46 -17.93 -51.59
C ASN A 579 2.73 -16.66 -51.14
N PRO A 580 3.14 -15.45 -51.54
CA PRO A 580 4.51 -14.99 -51.72
C PRO A 580 5.13 -14.53 -50.39
N SER A 581 4.41 -14.70 -49.26
CA SER A 581 4.80 -14.20 -47.94
C SER A 581 5.07 -15.34 -46.95
N THR A 582 6.06 -15.15 -46.10
CA THR A 582 6.44 -16.05 -45.00
C THR A 582 6.92 -15.22 -43.80
N ALA A 583 7.09 -15.84 -42.65
CA ALA A 583 7.69 -15.21 -41.47
C ALA A 583 8.94 -15.99 -41.03
N ILE A 584 9.99 -15.27 -40.65
CA ILE A 584 11.25 -15.84 -40.14
C ILE A 584 11.34 -15.51 -38.66
N ARG A 585 11.49 -16.54 -37.82
CA ARG A 585 11.63 -16.39 -36.37
C ARG A 585 13.07 -16.62 -35.92
N TYR A 586 13.49 -15.87 -34.91
CA TYR A 586 14.80 -16.04 -34.28
C TYR A 586 14.75 -15.60 -32.81
N SER A 587 15.64 -16.14 -32.00
CA SER A 587 15.76 -15.82 -30.57
C SER A 587 17.11 -15.20 -30.25
N LEU A 588 17.10 -14.24 -29.32
CA LEU A 588 18.25 -13.57 -28.76
C LEU A 588 18.31 -13.83 -27.25
N SER A 589 19.36 -14.51 -26.77
CA SER A 589 19.56 -14.72 -25.34
C SER A 589 20.09 -13.49 -24.62
N VAL A 590 20.79 -12.61 -25.34
CA VAL A 590 21.28 -11.32 -24.88
C VAL A 590 21.17 -10.28 -25.99
N LYS A 591 21.08 -9.00 -25.63
CA LYS A 591 21.17 -7.88 -26.57
C LYS A 591 22.33 -8.04 -27.56
N SER A 592 22.01 -7.95 -28.84
CA SER A 592 22.94 -8.25 -29.92
C SER A 592 22.78 -7.32 -31.11
N VAL A 593 23.81 -7.23 -31.96
CA VAL A 593 23.71 -6.66 -33.30
C VAL A 593 23.36 -7.77 -34.27
N VAL A 594 22.24 -7.62 -34.98
CA VAL A 594 21.67 -8.66 -35.86
C VAL A 594 21.72 -8.20 -37.32
N THR A 595 22.18 -9.09 -38.18
CA THR A 595 22.07 -8.98 -39.64
C THR A 595 21.34 -10.21 -40.16
N LEU A 596 20.22 -10.01 -40.87
CA LEU A 596 19.43 -11.08 -41.47
C LEU A 596 19.24 -10.79 -42.95
N LYS A 597 19.80 -11.64 -43.81
CA LYS A 597 19.82 -11.45 -45.27
C LYS A 597 19.35 -12.69 -46.00
N VAL A 598 18.76 -12.49 -47.17
CA VAL A 598 18.24 -13.52 -48.07
C VAL A 598 19.12 -13.62 -49.32
N PHE A 599 19.40 -14.84 -49.75
CA PHE A 599 20.29 -15.18 -50.87
C PHE A 599 19.61 -16.16 -51.83
N ASN A 600 19.97 -16.08 -53.11
CA ASN A 600 19.60 -17.08 -54.11
C ASN A 600 20.60 -18.26 -54.11
N VAL A 601 20.36 -19.27 -54.97
CA VAL A 601 21.22 -20.46 -55.11
C VAL A 601 22.65 -20.17 -55.58
N LEU A 602 22.90 -19.00 -56.18
CA LEU A 602 24.23 -18.55 -56.60
C LEU A 602 24.96 -17.79 -55.48
N GLY A 603 24.35 -17.63 -54.30
CA GLY A 603 24.89 -16.87 -53.18
C GLY A 603 24.76 -15.35 -53.33
N GLN A 604 23.97 -14.87 -54.30
CA GLN A 604 23.72 -13.44 -54.46
C GLN A 604 22.65 -12.99 -53.45
N GLU A 605 22.92 -11.87 -52.76
CA GLU A 605 21.96 -11.22 -51.87
C GLU A 605 20.76 -10.69 -52.68
N VAL A 606 19.55 -11.10 -52.31
CA VAL A 606 18.31 -10.67 -52.96
C VAL A 606 17.43 -9.79 -52.05
N ALA A 607 17.67 -9.82 -50.73
CA ALA A 607 17.05 -8.91 -49.78
C ALA A 607 17.85 -8.85 -48.47
N ALA A 608 17.86 -7.69 -47.81
CA ALA A 608 18.28 -7.53 -46.42
C ALA A 608 17.03 -7.24 -45.57
N LEU A 609 16.76 -8.10 -44.60
CA LEU A 609 15.62 -7.95 -43.67
C LEU A 609 16.02 -7.18 -42.42
N LEU A 610 17.27 -7.36 -41.98
CA LEU A 610 17.97 -6.56 -40.98
C LEU A 610 19.42 -6.39 -41.41
N ASP A 611 19.99 -5.20 -41.21
CA ASP A 611 21.38 -4.92 -41.55
C ASP A 611 22.07 -4.16 -40.40
N ASN A 612 22.88 -4.87 -39.62
CA ASN A 612 23.58 -4.35 -38.43
C ASN A 612 22.66 -3.59 -37.45
N GLU A 613 21.48 -4.13 -37.17
CA GLU A 613 20.55 -3.51 -36.22
C GLU A 613 20.80 -3.98 -34.78
N ALA A 614 20.79 -3.06 -33.82
CA ALA A 614 20.90 -3.41 -32.40
C ALA A 614 19.52 -3.82 -31.86
N VAL A 615 19.39 -5.06 -31.43
CA VAL A 615 18.15 -5.70 -30.97
C VAL A 615 18.35 -6.17 -29.52
N GLU A 616 17.34 -6.02 -28.67
CA GLU A 616 17.37 -6.51 -27.28
C GLU A 616 17.21 -8.05 -27.22
N GLU A 617 17.34 -8.68 -26.06
CA GLU A 617 17.03 -10.10 -25.87
C GLU A 617 15.53 -10.40 -26.03
N GLY A 618 15.20 -11.60 -26.53
CA GLY A 618 13.83 -12.06 -26.74
C GLY A 618 13.64 -12.84 -28.04
N GLU A 619 12.38 -13.20 -28.32
CA GLU A 619 11.97 -13.84 -29.57
C GLU A 619 11.42 -12.80 -30.55
N TYR A 620 11.80 -12.95 -31.82
CA TYR A 620 11.46 -12.02 -32.89
C TYR A 620 10.90 -12.76 -34.10
N GLU A 621 9.91 -12.15 -34.74
CA GLU A 621 9.34 -12.63 -35.99
C GLU A 621 9.41 -11.51 -37.05
N ILE A 622 10.00 -11.79 -38.21
CA ILE A 622 10.13 -10.84 -39.31
C ILE A 622 9.38 -11.35 -40.54
N PRO A 623 8.40 -10.60 -41.06
CA PRO A 623 7.72 -10.95 -42.29
C PRO A 623 8.63 -10.73 -43.50
N PHE A 624 8.61 -11.67 -44.45
CA PHE A 624 9.29 -11.58 -45.73
C PHE A 624 8.29 -11.77 -46.88
N ASN A 625 8.26 -10.81 -47.81
CA ASN A 625 7.42 -10.86 -49.01
C ASN A 625 8.32 -10.93 -50.26
N ALA A 626 8.21 -12.04 -50.99
CA ALA A 626 9.03 -12.35 -52.16
C ALA A 626 8.29 -12.12 -53.49
N ASN A 627 7.32 -11.20 -53.53
CA ASN A 627 6.53 -10.89 -54.73
C ASN A 627 7.37 -10.58 -55.97
N THR A 628 8.55 -10.01 -55.80
CA THR A 628 9.45 -9.63 -56.90
C THR A 628 10.44 -10.74 -57.30
N LEU A 629 10.48 -11.86 -56.58
CA LEU A 629 11.43 -12.95 -56.81
C LEU A 629 10.78 -14.12 -57.59
N PRO A 630 11.51 -14.82 -58.48
CA PRO A 630 10.98 -16.00 -59.17
C PRO A 630 10.77 -17.19 -58.21
N SER A 631 9.87 -18.13 -58.56
CA SER A 631 9.74 -19.39 -57.80
C SER A 631 11.07 -20.14 -57.77
N GLY A 632 11.40 -20.73 -56.62
CA GLY A 632 12.68 -21.41 -56.44
C GLY A 632 13.13 -21.54 -54.99
N VAL A 633 14.36 -22.03 -54.83
CA VAL A 633 15.01 -22.20 -53.53
C VAL A 633 15.80 -20.94 -53.18
N TYR A 634 15.63 -20.49 -51.95
CA TYR A 634 16.36 -19.39 -51.36
C TYR A 634 16.95 -19.80 -50.02
N PHE A 635 17.97 -19.06 -49.58
CA PHE A 635 18.58 -19.23 -48.27
C PHE A 635 18.47 -17.92 -47.51
N TYR A 636 18.30 -18.00 -46.19
CA TYR A 636 18.46 -16.83 -45.33
C TYR A 636 19.51 -17.13 -44.28
N ARG A 637 20.34 -16.12 -43.99
CA ARG A 637 21.43 -16.19 -43.03
C ARG A 637 21.24 -15.11 -41.98
N ILE A 638 21.29 -15.52 -40.73
CA ILE A 638 21.40 -14.60 -39.59
C ILE A 638 22.85 -14.55 -39.11
N THR A 639 23.31 -13.37 -38.75
CA THR A 639 24.56 -13.15 -38.02
C THR A 639 24.23 -12.30 -36.81
N ILE A 640 24.52 -12.81 -35.61
CA ILE A 640 24.25 -12.19 -34.31
C ILE A 640 25.60 -11.93 -33.66
N GLN A 641 25.88 -10.69 -33.30
CA GLN A 641 27.09 -10.29 -32.57
C GLN A 641 26.70 -9.73 -31.20
N SER A 642 27.14 -10.39 -30.13
CA SER A 642 26.89 -9.97 -28.75
C SER A 642 28.19 -9.73 -28.01
N VAL A 643 28.10 -9.02 -26.88
CA VAL A 643 29.17 -8.86 -25.89
C VAL A 643 28.60 -9.34 -24.57
N ASP A 644 29.16 -10.41 -24.00
CA ASP A 644 28.71 -10.91 -22.69
C ASP A 644 29.21 -10.03 -21.53
N GLU A 645 28.77 -10.33 -20.31
CA GLU A 645 29.07 -9.55 -19.09
C GLU A 645 30.59 -9.50 -18.78
N ASP A 646 31.36 -10.46 -19.29
CA ASP A 646 32.81 -10.54 -19.17
C ASP A 646 33.55 -9.79 -20.30
N GLY A 647 32.81 -9.21 -21.26
CA GLY A 647 33.37 -8.45 -22.37
C GLY A 647 33.84 -9.31 -23.54
N ILE A 648 33.48 -10.59 -23.59
CA ILE A 648 33.80 -11.50 -24.69
C ILE A 648 32.78 -11.28 -25.81
N GLN A 649 33.29 -11.09 -27.02
CA GLN A 649 32.46 -11.02 -28.22
C GLN A 649 32.06 -12.43 -28.65
N GLN A 650 30.76 -12.71 -28.66
CA GLN A 650 30.22 -13.94 -29.23
C GLN A 650 29.59 -13.62 -30.59
N THR A 651 29.88 -14.46 -31.59
CA THR A 651 29.24 -14.36 -32.91
C THR A 651 28.51 -15.67 -33.19
N PHE A 652 27.18 -15.60 -33.33
CA PHE A 652 26.37 -16.70 -33.79
C PHE A 652 26.01 -16.50 -35.26
N THR A 653 26.07 -17.56 -36.06
CA THR A 653 25.65 -17.53 -37.46
C THR A 653 24.93 -18.83 -37.79
N ASP A 654 23.75 -18.72 -38.38
CA ASP A 654 22.96 -19.86 -38.85
C ASP A 654 22.35 -19.53 -40.22
N VAL A 655 22.13 -20.58 -41.01
CA VAL A 655 21.61 -20.51 -42.37
C VAL A 655 20.50 -21.53 -42.51
N LYS A 656 19.36 -21.11 -43.05
CA LYS A 656 18.23 -21.99 -43.35
C LYS A 656 17.78 -21.84 -44.80
N ARG A 657 17.08 -22.86 -45.28
CA ARG A 657 16.58 -22.97 -46.66
C ARG A 657 15.07 -22.76 -46.70
N MET A 658 14.61 -21.91 -47.60
CA MET A 658 13.19 -21.67 -47.89
C MET A 658 12.83 -21.90 -49.37
N MET A 659 11.58 -22.26 -49.63
CA MET A 659 11.06 -22.56 -50.96
C MET A 659 9.88 -21.66 -51.31
N LEU A 660 10.03 -20.84 -52.35
CA LEU A 660 8.98 -20.00 -52.90
C LEU A 660 8.27 -20.74 -54.04
N ILE A 661 6.95 -20.88 -53.96
CA ILE A 661 6.10 -21.45 -55.01
C ILE A 661 5.03 -20.43 -55.35
N LYS A 662 5.16 -19.73 -56.48
CA LYS A 662 4.11 -18.84 -56.99
C LYS A 662 3.01 -19.58 -57.71
#